data_AF-A0A8J9V6E5-F1
#
_entry.id   AF-A0A8J9V6E5-F1
#
_cell.length_a   1.000
_cell.length_b   1.000
_cell.length_c   1.000
_cell.angle_alpha   90.00
_cell.angle_beta   90.00
_cell.angle_gamma   90.00
#
_symmetry.space_group_name_H-M   'P 1'
#
loop_
_entity.id
_entity.type
_entity.pdbx_description
1 polymer ?
#
loop_
_entity_poly.entity_id
_entity_poly.type
_entity_poly.pdbx_seq_one_letter_code
_entity_poly.pdbx_strand_id
1 'polypeptide(L)'
;MAVRPQHMHDGGIVERRLRPIYDWLDNGNNKKALQEAEKVLKKSPSLQAARALKALALFRLGKGPEAHSVLDALAKEKPSDDSTLQAMTISYRESQQFHKVCELYEAAVKAEPNSEELHSHLFMSYVRVGDYRSQQRAAMALYKFAPKNPYYFWAVMSIVLQAKTTDDPPKKGILLTLAQRMVDNFISENKMEAEQEARLYVMILELQEKWEDILNFIEGPLYSQLVPGSTAQASIPYLKKLGHWRRLNLLCKELLWDNQDRWDYYLPYFDSVFQLMSNAESDGDNSADDTAEKCHEFICQLVESMSSGRTLRGPYLARLELWKRLSVDGDPTALLGSGVALCIQYLRVFANKPCAVPDLKPYLAMIPQKEREDRCRDFLTCLGFDENSEPESPDDIQRHISCICAWRLTAPVASASEQLSVATALRRQYLRCVARRLVTATPTEFCAADGYGTLAAHHYFYAAVQEKNAQPIVEALCLLELVLHNSPSNFHAKLLLITLYHILGNAVAAESIYRRLEAKHVQLVSLGWLHAARLAPALAPARALRLLADTHAFHKHHAKDSMEHLTYAYKYGTFEKLVELSAWGERLEACAWCALAGRERALLPLLAGPPAPLHAPARLPCPPTDNRDLNAIVSWDPPQMVDPDLKSRTFEQEVAYLRLKDGLVSSIALCIECSDNRSVEEKREQLEELQGCVAAFGSALAQCRARLAAPHAPTLHYPFPSRIIAFVTSPVPYRELYTRALSLARALCGGSGAAAREHGAALRALLAASKQPLAALGAAGDVWALRETFEALSNYLEFIGVITFLLGVCNEVTAPANTKKSKKKTNQSPDQILTSELLSKINDDVQDIIVFLEDIFDNWPSYNYGFTLEDELMKLDITEKYQCPVEQKLKNGLQEVLTDIKNILKKKAKYLKTLQ
;
A
#
# COMPACT_ATOMS: atom_id res chain seq x y z
N MET A 1 -2.66 -9.78 -21.48
CA MET A 1 -3.50 -10.97 -21.74
C MET A 1 -3.47 -11.25 -23.23
N ALA A 2 -3.21 -12.50 -23.61
CA ALA A 2 -3.38 -12.92 -24.99
C ALA A 2 -4.86 -12.79 -25.38
N VAL A 3 -5.11 -12.23 -26.56
CA VAL A 3 -6.43 -12.07 -27.17
C VAL A 3 -6.84 -13.38 -27.86
N ARG A 4 -5.87 -14.27 -28.13
CA ARG A 4 -6.11 -15.59 -28.71
C ARG A 4 -6.82 -16.53 -27.72
N PRO A 5 -7.91 -17.22 -28.13
CA PRO A 5 -8.53 -18.29 -27.34
C PRO A 5 -7.57 -19.47 -27.12
N GLN A 6 -7.56 -20.06 -25.92
CA GLN A 6 -6.65 -21.17 -25.55
C GLN A 6 -7.09 -22.54 -26.07
N HIS A 7 -8.38 -22.71 -26.39
CA HIS A 7 -8.92 -23.94 -26.98
C HIS A 7 -9.59 -23.61 -28.31
N MET A 8 -8.83 -23.67 -29.41
CA MET A 8 -9.41 -23.72 -30.75
C MET A 8 -9.09 -25.08 -31.35
N HIS A 9 -10.11 -25.76 -31.88
CA HIS A 9 -9.91 -26.93 -32.73
C HIS A 9 -9.09 -26.50 -33.97
N ASP A 10 -7.92 -27.12 -34.13
CA ASP A 10 -6.97 -26.86 -35.23
C ASP A 10 -7.64 -27.01 -36.61
N GLY A 11 -7.66 -25.95 -37.43
CA GLY A 11 -7.64 -26.11 -38.89
C GLY A 11 -8.58 -25.28 -39.78
N GLY A 12 -9.42 -24.39 -39.24
CA GLY A 12 -10.38 -23.64 -40.05
C GLY A 12 -9.76 -22.54 -40.95
N ILE A 13 -10.28 -22.34 -42.18
CA ILE A 13 -9.88 -21.23 -43.09
C ILE A 13 -10.07 -19.85 -42.42
N VAL A 14 -11.10 -19.72 -41.59
CA VAL A 14 -11.42 -18.50 -40.84
C VAL A 14 -10.36 -18.21 -39.77
N GLU A 15 -9.90 -19.23 -39.04
CA GLU A 15 -8.86 -19.09 -38.01
C GLU A 15 -7.54 -18.59 -38.61
N ARG A 16 -7.10 -19.17 -39.74
CA ARG A 16 -5.89 -18.73 -40.45
C ARG A 16 -5.95 -17.27 -40.89
N ARG A 17 -7.15 -16.75 -41.18
CA ARG A 17 -7.36 -15.34 -41.56
C ARG A 17 -7.36 -14.40 -40.35
N LEU A 18 -7.81 -14.86 -39.19
CA LEU A 18 -7.86 -14.07 -37.95
C LEU A 18 -6.52 -14.07 -37.21
N ARG A 19 -5.70 -15.10 -37.36
CA ARG A 19 -4.41 -15.26 -36.67
C ARG A 19 -3.46 -14.05 -36.76
N PRO A 20 -3.25 -13.41 -37.93
CA PRO A 20 -2.43 -12.20 -38.00
C PRO A 20 -2.99 -11.05 -37.16
N ILE A 21 -4.32 -10.94 -37.03
CA ILE A 21 -4.96 -9.90 -36.21
C ILE A 21 -4.67 -10.15 -34.73
N TYR A 22 -4.80 -11.40 -34.26
CA TYR A 22 -4.46 -11.79 -32.89
C TYR A 22 -2.99 -11.54 -32.59
N ASP A 23 -2.07 -11.96 -33.46
CA ASP A 23 -0.63 -11.80 -33.25
C ASP A 23 -0.25 -10.31 -33.11
N TRP A 24 -0.84 -9.41 -33.90
CA TRP A 24 -0.58 -7.97 -33.78
C TRP A 24 -1.22 -7.34 -32.54
N LEU A 25 -2.40 -7.81 -32.12
CA LEU A 25 -3.05 -7.36 -30.88
C LEU A 25 -2.27 -7.82 -29.64
N ASP A 26 -1.71 -9.03 -29.66
CA ASP A 26 -0.92 -9.59 -28.56
C ASP A 26 0.45 -8.92 -28.45
N ASN A 27 1.05 -8.55 -29.59
CA ASN A 27 2.26 -7.74 -29.65
C ASN A 27 2.02 -6.25 -29.32
N GLY A 28 0.79 -5.85 -28.99
CA GLY A 28 0.43 -4.47 -28.63
C GLY A 28 0.43 -3.46 -29.79
N ASN A 29 0.64 -3.92 -31.04
CA ASN A 29 0.64 -3.05 -32.22
C ASN A 29 -0.76 -2.89 -32.80
N ASN A 30 -1.58 -2.09 -32.11
CA ASN A 30 -3.00 -1.91 -32.44
C ASN A 30 -3.22 -1.26 -33.84
N LYS A 31 -2.25 -0.49 -34.36
CA LYS A 31 -2.34 0.10 -35.71
C LYS A 31 -2.25 -0.97 -36.80
N LYS A 32 -1.31 -1.91 -36.68
CA LYS A 32 -1.18 -3.02 -37.63
C LYS A 32 -2.33 -4.01 -37.49
N ALA A 33 -2.78 -4.28 -36.26
CA ALA A 33 -3.97 -5.09 -36.03
C ALA A 33 -5.20 -4.52 -36.75
N LEU A 34 -5.42 -3.20 -36.68
CA LEU A 34 -6.51 -2.54 -37.39
C LEU A 34 -6.41 -2.72 -38.92
N GLN A 35 -5.20 -2.56 -39.48
CA GLN A 35 -4.97 -2.73 -40.93
C GLN A 35 -5.25 -4.17 -41.38
N GLU A 36 -4.79 -5.17 -40.62
CA GLU A 36 -5.06 -6.57 -40.93
C GLU A 36 -6.55 -6.90 -40.78
N ALA A 37 -7.23 -6.38 -39.76
CA ALA A 37 -8.68 -6.53 -39.63
C ALA A 37 -9.44 -5.93 -40.81
N GLU A 38 -9.05 -4.75 -41.30
CA GLU A 38 -9.65 -4.14 -42.49
C GLU A 38 -9.37 -4.93 -43.76
N LYS A 39 -8.17 -5.52 -43.92
CA LYS A 39 -7.86 -6.40 -45.05
C LYS A 39 -8.74 -7.64 -45.06
N VAL A 40 -8.97 -8.25 -43.89
CA VAL A 40 -9.87 -9.40 -43.76
C VAL A 40 -11.31 -9.00 -44.07
N LEU A 41 -11.78 -7.87 -43.55
CA LEU A 41 -13.14 -7.37 -43.79
C LEU A 41 -13.38 -6.95 -45.25
N LYS A 42 -12.35 -6.50 -45.99
CA LYS A 42 -12.45 -6.28 -47.44
C LYS A 42 -12.75 -7.57 -48.21
N LYS A 43 -12.20 -8.70 -47.76
CA LYS A 43 -12.41 -10.02 -48.40
C LYS A 43 -13.64 -10.75 -47.87
N SER A 44 -14.05 -10.48 -46.63
CA SER A 44 -15.18 -11.13 -45.96
C SER A 44 -15.91 -10.14 -45.05
N PRO A 45 -16.76 -9.25 -45.61
CA PRO A 45 -17.42 -8.19 -44.85
C PRO A 45 -18.38 -8.71 -43.75
N SER A 46 -18.94 -9.90 -43.95
CA SER A 46 -19.90 -10.52 -43.02
C SER A 46 -19.24 -11.16 -41.79
N LEU A 47 -17.91 -11.33 -41.78
CA LEU A 47 -17.21 -12.04 -40.71
C LEU A 47 -17.27 -11.23 -39.39
N GLN A 48 -18.11 -11.69 -38.46
CA GLN A 48 -18.39 -11.01 -37.19
C GLN A 48 -17.14 -10.91 -36.30
N ALA A 49 -16.37 -12.00 -36.16
CA ALA A 49 -15.15 -12.02 -35.36
C ALA A 49 -14.11 -10.97 -35.80
N ALA A 50 -13.92 -10.75 -37.10
CA ALA A 50 -13.02 -9.71 -37.61
C ALA A 50 -13.54 -8.29 -37.32
N ARG A 51 -14.86 -8.07 -37.32
CA ARG A 51 -15.47 -6.79 -36.90
C ARG A 51 -15.29 -6.54 -35.40
N ALA A 52 -15.42 -7.58 -34.57
CA ALA A 52 -15.18 -7.50 -33.13
C ALA A 52 -13.71 -7.18 -32.82
N LEU A 53 -12.75 -7.85 -33.47
CA LEU A 53 -11.32 -7.56 -33.32
C LEU A 53 -10.94 -6.16 -33.86
N LYS A 54 -11.61 -5.67 -34.91
CA LYS A 54 -11.49 -4.29 -35.36
C LYS A 54 -11.92 -3.30 -34.27
N ALA A 55 -13.05 -3.55 -33.61
CA ALA A 55 -13.52 -2.71 -32.51
C ALA A 55 -12.51 -2.68 -31.35
N LEU A 56 -11.94 -3.84 -30.98
CA LEU A 56 -10.88 -3.93 -29.97
C LEU A 56 -9.65 -3.08 -30.35
N ALA A 57 -9.18 -3.19 -31.60
CA ALA A 57 -8.06 -2.39 -32.09
C ALA A 57 -8.37 -0.88 -32.07
N LEU A 58 -9.57 -0.47 -32.48
CA LEU A 58 -10.02 0.93 -32.42
C LEU A 58 -10.08 1.45 -30.99
N PHE A 59 -10.60 0.64 -30.06
CA PHE A 59 -10.67 1.00 -28.65
C PHE A 59 -9.27 1.23 -28.07
N ARG A 60 -8.33 0.31 -28.31
CA ARG A 60 -6.93 0.44 -27.86
C ARG A 60 -6.15 1.58 -28.54
N LEU A 61 -6.65 2.11 -29.65
CA LEU A 61 -6.13 3.31 -30.32
C LEU A 61 -6.73 4.62 -29.79
N GLY A 62 -7.58 4.57 -28.76
CA GLY A 62 -8.25 5.74 -28.17
C GLY A 62 -9.52 6.17 -28.90
N LYS A 63 -9.99 5.40 -29.89
CA LYS A 63 -11.22 5.69 -30.65
C LYS A 63 -12.44 4.95 -30.06
N GLY A 64 -12.69 5.18 -28.78
CA GLY A 64 -13.80 4.58 -28.04
C GLY A 64 -15.18 4.66 -28.71
N PRO A 65 -15.65 5.83 -29.18
CA PRO A 65 -17.01 5.95 -29.74
C PRO A 65 -17.18 5.15 -31.04
N GLU A 66 -16.16 5.13 -31.91
CA GLU A 66 -16.17 4.31 -33.13
C GLU A 66 -16.21 2.82 -32.78
N ALA A 67 -15.42 2.39 -31.79
CA ALA A 67 -15.41 1.00 -31.32
C ALA A 67 -16.77 0.58 -30.76
N HIS A 68 -17.42 1.43 -29.94
CA HIS A 68 -18.73 1.15 -29.37
C HIS A 68 -19.82 1.05 -30.44
N SER A 69 -19.80 1.91 -31.46
CA SER A 69 -20.74 1.82 -32.58
C SER A 69 -20.65 0.46 -33.30
N VAL A 70 -19.44 -0.06 -33.51
CA VAL A 70 -19.22 -1.38 -34.12
C VAL A 70 -19.72 -2.50 -33.21
N LEU A 71 -19.44 -2.43 -31.91
CA LEU A 71 -19.87 -3.44 -30.93
C LEU A 71 -21.41 -3.47 -30.77
N ASP A 72 -22.06 -2.32 -30.70
CA ASP A 72 -23.52 -2.23 -30.54
C ASP A 72 -24.23 -2.72 -31.82
N ALA A 73 -23.63 -2.52 -33.00
CA ALA A 73 -24.14 -3.11 -34.24
C ALA A 73 -24.01 -4.65 -34.24
N LEU A 74 -22.88 -5.19 -33.78
CA LEU A 74 -22.67 -6.64 -33.64
C LEU A 74 -23.62 -7.27 -32.61
N ALA A 75 -23.83 -6.62 -31.46
CA ALA A 75 -24.73 -7.12 -30.43
C ALA A 75 -26.18 -7.29 -30.93
N LYS A 76 -26.64 -6.42 -31.83
CA LYS A 76 -27.97 -6.53 -32.48
C LYS A 76 -28.09 -7.75 -33.39
N GLU A 77 -26.99 -8.23 -33.96
CA GLU A 77 -26.95 -9.43 -34.80
C GLU A 77 -27.02 -10.73 -33.98
N LYS A 78 -26.93 -10.66 -32.64
CA LYS A 78 -26.99 -11.79 -31.70
C LYS A 78 -26.02 -12.94 -32.08
N PRO A 79 -24.70 -12.67 -32.07
CA PRO A 79 -23.71 -13.70 -32.40
C PRO A 79 -23.76 -14.85 -31.38
N SER A 80 -23.59 -16.08 -31.85
CA SER A 80 -23.47 -17.29 -31.01
C SER A 80 -22.10 -17.94 -31.08
N ASP A 81 -21.24 -17.55 -32.02
CA ASP A 81 -19.92 -18.15 -32.19
C ASP A 81 -18.91 -17.67 -31.13
N ASP A 82 -18.18 -18.61 -30.54
CA ASP A 82 -17.23 -18.35 -29.45
C ASP A 82 -16.17 -17.29 -29.83
N SER A 83 -15.66 -17.34 -31.07
CA SER A 83 -14.60 -16.42 -31.51
C SER A 83 -15.05 -14.95 -31.53
N THR A 84 -16.28 -14.66 -31.96
CA THR A 84 -16.88 -13.33 -31.90
C THR A 84 -17.21 -12.95 -30.47
N LEU A 85 -17.83 -13.84 -29.71
CA LEU A 85 -18.24 -13.60 -28.32
C LEU A 85 -17.05 -13.26 -27.42
N GLN A 86 -15.93 -13.99 -27.54
CA GLN A 86 -14.71 -13.70 -26.79
C GLN A 86 -14.08 -12.37 -27.19
N ALA A 87 -14.00 -12.06 -28.49
CA ALA A 87 -13.47 -10.77 -28.96
C ALA A 87 -14.31 -9.58 -28.49
N MET A 88 -15.64 -9.71 -28.50
CA MET A 88 -16.57 -8.72 -27.93
C MET A 88 -16.42 -8.62 -26.42
N THR A 89 -16.30 -9.75 -25.72
CA THR A 89 -16.09 -9.81 -24.26
C THR A 89 -14.81 -9.06 -23.86
N ILE A 90 -13.70 -9.28 -24.55
CA ILE A 90 -12.43 -8.57 -24.27
C ILE A 90 -12.61 -7.07 -24.47
N SER A 91 -13.30 -6.65 -25.54
CA SER A 91 -13.57 -5.24 -25.82
C SER A 91 -14.43 -4.60 -24.73
N TYR A 92 -15.54 -5.24 -24.34
CA TYR A 92 -16.40 -4.74 -23.28
C TYR A 92 -15.69 -4.71 -21.92
N ARG A 93 -14.87 -5.72 -21.60
CA ARG A 93 -14.04 -5.76 -20.38
C ARG A 93 -13.03 -4.62 -20.34
N GLU A 94 -12.33 -4.35 -21.44
CA GLU A 94 -11.39 -3.22 -21.53
C GLU A 94 -12.09 -1.86 -21.42
N SER A 95 -13.36 -1.78 -21.84
CA SER A 95 -14.22 -0.60 -21.66
C SER A 95 -14.99 -0.52 -20.33
N GLN A 96 -14.79 -1.47 -19.40
CA GLN A 96 -15.51 -1.55 -18.12
C GLN A 96 -17.04 -1.69 -18.24
N GLN A 97 -17.55 -2.20 -19.36
CA GLN A 97 -18.99 -2.41 -19.63
C GLN A 97 -19.39 -3.87 -19.35
N PHE A 98 -19.22 -4.33 -18.12
CA PHE A 98 -19.45 -5.75 -17.77
C PHE A 98 -20.90 -6.20 -17.94
N HIS A 99 -21.89 -5.33 -17.72
CA HIS A 99 -23.31 -5.66 -17.89
C HIS A 99 -23.66 -6.08 -19.33
N LYS A 100 -23.06 -5.43 -20.33
CA LYS A 100 -23.24 -5.80 -21.74
C LYS A 100 -22.70 -7.19 -22.07
N VAL A 101 -21.70 -7.66 -21.33
CA VAL A 101 -21.19 -9.04 -21.47
C VAL A 101 -22.25 -10.04 -21.02
N CYS A 102 -22.97 -9.76 -19.92
CA CYS A 102 -24.07 -10.61 -19.49
C CYS A 102 -25.18 -10.68 -20.55
N GLU A 103 -25.64 -9.53 -21.05
CA GLU A 103 -26.66 -9.46 -22.11
C GLU A 103 -26.25 -10.22 -23.37
N LEU A 104 -24.97 -10.15 -23.75
CA LEU A 104 -24.40 -10.84 -24.88
C LEU A 104 -24.50 -12.37 -24.72
N TYR A 105 -24.06 -12.92 -23.58
CA TYR A 105 -24.15 -14.36 -23.34
C TYR A 105 -25.59 -14.84 -23.07
N GLU A 106 -26.46 -14.00 -22.50
CA GLU A 106 -27.90 -14.32 -22.39
C GLU A 106 -28.54 -14.50 -23.77
N ALA A 107 -28.19 -13.65 -24.74
CA ALA A 107 -28.66 -13.77 -26.10
C ALA A 107 -28.09 -15.01 -26.80
N ALA A 108 -26.79 -15.31 -26.59
CA ALA A 108 -26.14 -16.49 -27.14
C ALA A 108 -26.74 -17.80 -26.61
N VAL A 109 -26.97 -17.91 -25.30
CA VAL A 109 -27.61 -19.09 -24.68
C VAL A 109 -29.05 -19.26 -25.16
N LYS A 110 -29.78 -18.17 -25.42
CA LYS A 110 -31.12 -18.25 -26.02
C LYS A 110 -31.09 -18.73 -27.48
N ALA A 111 -30.04 -18.39 -28.24
CA ALA A 111 -29.87 -18.83 -29.62
C ALA A 111 -29.42 -20.30 -29.71
N GLU A 112 -28.49 -20.71 -28.83
CA GLU A 112 -27.95 -22.07 -28.76
C GLU A 112 -28.04 -22.66 -27.35
N PRO A 113 -29.23 -23.15 -26.93
CA PRO A 113 -29.46 -23.63 -25.56
C PRO A 113 -28.66 -24.88 -25.17
N ASN A 114 -28.13 -25.62 -26.15
CA ASN A 114 -27.47 -26.91 -25.97
C ASN A 114 -25.95 -26.81 -25.76
N SER A 115 -25.37 -25.61 -25.69
CA SER A 115 -23.94 -25.43 -25.50
C SER A 115 -23.58 -25.25 -24.01
N GLU A 116 -22.92 -26.26 -23.43
CA GLU A 116 -22.42 -26.20 -22.04
C GLU A 116 -21.45 -25.02 -21.83
N GLU A 117 -20.61 -24.74 -22.83
CA GLU A 117 -19.62 -23.66 -22.79
C GLU A 117 -20.31 -22.29 -22.70
N LEU A 118 -21.36 -22.05 -23.48
CA LEU A 118 -22.11 -20.78 -23.43
C LEU A 118 -22.79 -20.56 -22.08
N HIS A 119 -23.37 -21.61 -21.48
CA HIS A 119 -23.93 -21.54 -20.13
C HIS A 119 -22.85 -21.27 -19.07
N SER A 120 -21.68 -21.89 -19.20
CA SER A 120 -20.53 -21.63 -18.32
C SER A 120 -20.04 -20.19 -18.45
N HIS A 121 -19.92 -19.67 -19.68
CA HIS A 121 -19.52 -18.29 -19.93
C HIS A 121 -20.55 -17.28 -19.41
N LEU A 122 -21.85 -17.58 -19.53
CA LEU A 122 -22.92 -16.78 -18.95
C LEU A 122 -22.79 -16.71 -17.42
N PHE A 123 -22.62 -17.85 -16.75
CA PHE A 123 -22.36 -17.89 -15.30
C PHE A 123 -21.13 -17.02 -14.94
N MET A 124 -20.02 -17.20 -15.66
CA MET A 124 -18.78 -16.45 -15.42
C MET A 124 -18.92 -14.95 -15.73
N SER A 125 -19.83 -14.53 -16.61
CA SER A 125 -20.14 -13.11 -16.78
C SER A 125 -20.84 -12.51 -15.56
N TYR A 126 -21.79 -13.25 -14.95
CA TYR A 126 -22.43 -12.80 -13.72
C TYR A 126 -21.48 -12.81 -12.52
N VAL A 127 -20.49 -13.73 -12.48
CA VAL A 127 -19.40 -13.70 -11.48
C VAL A 127 -18.62 -12.39 -11.56
N ARG A 128 -18.25 -11.94 -12.76
CA ARG A 128 -17.50 -10.68 -12.97
C ARG A 128 -18.29 -9.43 -12.61
N VAL A 129 -19.62 -9.46 -12.75
CA VAL A 129 -20.50 -8.35 -12.36
C VAL A 129 -20.83 -8.36 -10.86
N GLY A 130 -20.68 -9.50 -10.19
CA GLY A 130 -21.10 -9.66 -8.80
C GLY A 130 -22.62 -9.84 -8.62
N ASP A 131 -23.37 -10.18 -9.69
CA ASP A 131 -24.80 -10.47 -9.58
C ASP A 131 -25.01 -11.91 -9.11
N TYR A 132 -24.98 -12.10 -7.79
CA TYR A 132 -25.10 -13.42 -7.17
C TYR A 132 -26.47 -14.09 -7.38
N ARG A 133 -27.53 -13.31 -7.63
CA ARG A 133 -28.88 -13.87 -7.89
C ARG A 133 -28.94 -14.48 -9.27
N SER A 134 -28.38 -13.80 -10.26
CA SER A 134 -28.27 -14.31 -11.62
C SER A 134 -27.25 -15.46 -11.71
N GLN A 135 -26.15 -15.41 -10.94
CA GLN A 135 -25.23 -16.54 -10.80
C GLN A 135 -25.96 -17.81 -10.32
N GLN A 136 -26.75 -17.73 -9.25
CA GLN A 136 -27.51 -18.88 -8.74
C GLN A 136 -28.43 -19.47 -9.82
N ARG A 137 -29.18 -18.62 -10.55
CA ARG A 137 -30.11 -19.07 -11.60
C ARG A 137 -29.35 -19.73 -12.75
N ALA A 138 -28.27 -19.12 -13.22
CA ALA A 138 -27.44 -19.64 -14.30
C ALA A 138 -26.79 -20.97 -13.91
N ALA A 139 -26.23 -21.09 -12.70
CA ALA A 139 -25.64 -22.33 -12.20
C ALA A 139 -26.67 -23.46 -12.07
N MET A 140 -27.88 -23.18 -11.57
CA MET A 140 -28.95 -24.18 -11.50
C MET A 140 -29.46 -24.61 -12.88
N ALA A 141 -29.52 -23.69 -13.85
CA ALA A 141 -29.86 -24.03 -15.24
C ALA A 141 -28.78 -24.91 -15.87
N LEU A 142 -27.50 -24.56 -15.67
CA LEU A 142 -26.36 -25.34 -16.12
C LEU A 142 -26.33 -26.73 -15.49
N TYR A 143 -26.60 -26.87 -14.19
CA TYR A 143 -26.68 -28.17 -13.51
C TYR A 143 -27.85 -29.04 -14.03
N LYS A 144 -29.01 -28.43 -14.33
CA LYS A 144 -30.13 -29.16 -14.95
C LYS A 144 -29.80 -29.65 -16.36
N PHE A 145 -29.04 -28.88 -17.11
CA PHE A 145 -28.58 -29.25 -18.45
C PHE A 145 -27.50 -30.33 -18.39
N ALA A 146 -26.48 -30.14 -17.56
CA ALA A 146 -25.36 -31.05 -17.35
C ALA A 146 -25.19 -31.30 -15.83
N PRO A 147 -25.66 -32.44 -15.30
CA PRO A 147 -25.67 -32.70 -13.86
C PRO A 147 -24.28 -33.09 -13.33
N LYS A 148 -23.37 -32.11 -13.26
CA LYS A 148 -22.03 -32.24 -12.67
C LYS A 148 -22.00 -31.56 -11.29
N ASN A 149 -21.42 -32.23 -10.30
CA ASN A 149 -21.34 -31.70 -8.91
C ASN A 149 -20.81 -30.26 -8.82
N PRO A 150 -19.73 -29.86 -9.55
CA PRO A 150 -19.23 -28.48 -9.47
C PRO A 150 -20.29 -27.43 -9.78
N TYR A 151 -21.19 -27.66 -10.74
CA TYR A 151 -22.23 -26.68 -11.11
C TYR A 151 -23.31 -26.55 -10.03
N TYR A 152 -23.59 -27.64 -9.31
CA TYR A 152 -24.45 -27.58 -8.14
C TYR A 152 -23.81 -26.74 -7.04
N PHE A 153 -22.53 -26.97 -6.73
CA PHE A 153 -21.81 -26.20 -5.71
C PHE A 153 -21.51 -24.76 -6.13
N TRP A 154 -21.45 -24.45 -7.42
CA TRP A 154 -21.47 -23.06 -7.92
C TRP A 154 -22.76 -22.36 -7.49
N ALA A 155 -23.91 -23.01 -7.65
CA ALA A 155 -25.19 -22.46 -7.21
C ALA A 155 -25.24 -22.29 -5.68
N VAL A 156 -24.78 -23.28 -4.92
CA VAL A 156 -24.68 -23.21 -3.44
C VAL A 156 -23.81 -22.03 -3.03
N MET A 157 -22.61 -21.89 -3.61
CA MET A 157 -21.72 -20.78 -3.28
C MET A 157 -22.32 -19.42 -3.67
N SER A 158 -23.03 -19.32 -4.80
CA SER A 158 -23.75 -18.09 -5.15
C SER A 158 -24.84 -17.72 -4.14
N ILE A 159 -25.50 -18.71 -3.52
CA ILE A 159 -26.46 -18.46 -2.41
C ILE A 159 -25.72 -17.95 -1.17
N VAL A 160 -24.55 -18.53 -0.84
CA VAL A 160 -23.72 -18.08 0.28
C VAL A 160 -23.25 -16.64 0.08
N LEU A 161 -22.83 -16.27 -1.14
CA LEU A 161 -22.45 -14.89 -1.46
C LEU A 161 -23.65 -13.93 -1.34
N GLN A 162 -24.85 -14.31 -1.82
CA GLN A 162 -26.07 -13.52 -1.58
C GLN A 162 -26.35 -13.31 -0.09
N ALA A 163 -26.12 -14.33 0.74
CA ALA A 163 -26.31 -14.24 2.18
C ALA A 163 -25.26 -13.34 2.85
N LYS A 164 -24.04 -13.27 2.31
CA LYS A 164 -22.97 -12.38 2.81
C LYS A 164 -23.16 -10.93 2.43
N THR A 165 -23.75 -10.65 1.27
CA THR A 165 -23.93 -9.27 0.78
C THR A 165 -25.27 -8.65 1.13
N THR A 166 -26.20 -9.40 1.74
CA THR A 166 -27.51 -8.86 2.14
C THR A 166 -27.41 -8.27 3.56
N ASP A 167 -27.88 -7.03 3.73
CA ASP A 167 -27.94 -6.38 5.04
C ASP A 167 -29.13 -6.87 5.90
N ASP A 168 -30.07 -7.59 5.29
CA ASP A 168 -31.33 -8.07 5.89
C ASP A 168 -31.15 -9.43 6.64
N PRO A 169 -31.18 -9.46 7.99
CA PRO A 169 -30.93 -10.67 8.78
C PRO A 169 -31.87 -11.86 8.52
N PRO A 170 -33.21 -11.73 8.45
CA PRO A 170 -34.11 -12.85 8.15
C PRO A 170 -33.82 -13.44 6.76
N LYS A 171 -33.59 -12.59 5.77
CA LYS A 171 -33.24 -13.04 4.41
C LYS A 171 -31.90 -13.78 4.39
N LYS A 172 -30.90 -13.30 5.14
CA LYS A 172 -29.63 -14.01 5.34
C LYS A 172 -29.85 -15.41 5.92
N GLY A 173 -30.64 -15.52 6.99
CA GLY A 173 -30.97 -16.81 7.62
C GLY A 173 -31.66 -17.79 6.66
N ILE A 174 -32.63 -17.30 5.87
CA ILE A 174 -33.34 -18.11 4.86
C ILE A 174 -32.38 -18.63 3.79
N LEU A 175 -31.49 -17.77 3.27
CA LEU A 175 -30.52 -18.14 2.23
C LEU A 175 -29.51 -19.16 2.75
N LEU A 176 -28.98 -19.00 3.97
CA LEU A 176 -28.07 -19.96 4.57
C LEU A 176 -28.74 -21.30 4.85
N THR A 177 -30.00 -21.28 5.33
CA THR A 177 -30.79 -22.50 5.54
C THR A 177 -31.04 -23.23 4.22
N LEU A 178 -31.30 -22.49 3.14
CA LEU A 178 -31.44 -23.07 1.81
C LEU A 178 -30.14 -23.72 1.34
N ALA A 179 -29.00 -23.01 1.47
CA ALA A 179 -27.69 -23.54 1.11
C ALA A 179 -27.36 -24.80 1.91
N GLN A 180 -27.63 -24.81 3.22
CA GLN A 180 -27.44 -25.99 4.06
C GLN A 180 -28.29 -27.17 3.58
N ARG A 181 -29.60 -26.99 3.40
CA ARG A 181 -30.50 -28.06 2.93
C ARG A 181 -30.06 -28.63 1.59
N MET A 182 -29.56 -27.78 0.69
CA MET A 182 -29.03 -28.21 -0.60
C MET A 182 -27.85 -29.17 -0.44
N VAL A 183 -26.96 -28.91 0.51
CA VAL A 183 -25.80 -29.77 0.79
C VAL A 183 -26.20 -31.00 1.62
N ASP A 184 -27.07 -30.85 2.61
CA ASP A 184 -27.60 -31.97 3.42
C ASP A 184 -28.26 -33.04 2.52
N ASN A 185 -29.05 -32.61 1.52
CA ASN A 185 -29.63 -33.51 0.53
C ASN A 185 -28.52 -34.25 -0.25
N PHE A 186 -27.47 -33.54 -0.66
CA PHE A 186 -26.34 -34.11 -1.39
C PHE A 186 -25.55 -35.13 -0.57
N ILE A 187 -25.39 -34.87 0.74
CA ILE A 187 -24.80 -35.80 1.71
C ILE A 187 -25.69 -37.03 1.87
N SER A 188 -27.01 -36.85 2.05
CA SER A 188 -27.96 -37.96 2.22
C SER A 188 -28.04 -38.88 0.99
N GLU A 189 -27.77 -38.34 -0.20
CA GLU A 189 -27.73 -39.07 -1.47
C GLU A 189 -26.34 -39.71 -1.74
N ASN A 190 -25.36 -39.57 -0.84
CA ASN A 190 -23.97 -40.02 -1.00
C ASN A 190 -23.29 -39.50 -2.27
N LYS A 191 -23.58 -38.25 -2.66
CA LYS A 191 -23.02 -37.62 -3.88
C LYS A 191 -21.84 -36.69 -3.61
N MET A 192 -21.50 -36.44 -2.34
CA MET A 192 -20.37 -35.60 -1.97
C MET A 192 -19.06 -36.38 -2.17
N GLU A 193 -18.18 -35.87 -3.02
CA GLU A 193 -16.98 -36.58 -3.50
C GLU A 193 -15.70 -35.76 -3.37
N ALA A 194 -15.81 -34.44 -3.17
CA ALA A 194 -14.64 -33.56 -3.15
C ALA A 194 -14.46 -32.81 -1.81
N GLU A 195 -13.20 -32.63 -1.42
CA GLU A 195 -12.79 -31.82 -0.25
C GLU A 195 -13.42 -30.42 -0.25
N GLN A 196 -13.51 -29.79 -1.42
CA GLN A 196 -14.03 -28.43 -1.56
C GLN A 196 -15.52 -28.32 -1.20
N GLU A 197 -16.27 -29.41 -1.40
CA GLU A 197 -17.69 -29.51 -1.07
C GLU A 197 -17.86 -29.58 0.45
N ALA A 198 -17.01 -30.36 1.13
CA ALA A 198 -16.96 -30.44 2.58
C ALA A 198 -16.55 -29.10 3.21
N ARG A 199 -15.55 -28.41 2.67
CA ARG A 199 -15.15 -27.07 3.13
C ARG A 199 -16.25 -26.03 2.98
N LEU A 200 -16.95 -26.04 1.84
CA LEU A 200 -18.10 -25.16 1.61
C LEU A 200 -19.23 -25.46 2.60
N TYR A 201 -19.48 -26.73 2.94
CA TYR A 201 -20.45 -27.10 3.96
C TYR A 201 -20.09 -26.56 5.34
N VAL A 202 -18.83 -26.74 5.76
CA VAL A 202 -18.31 -26.15 7.00
C VAL A 202 -18.51 -24.63 7.01
N MET A 203 -18.15 -23.93 5.93
CA MET A 203 -18.36 -22.48 5.83
C MET A 203 -19.84 -22.08 5.95
N ILE A 204 -20.77 -22.86 5.40
CA ILE A 204 -22.22 -22.61 5.52
C ILE A 204 -22.68 -22.73 6.97
N LEU A 205 -22.22 -23.75 7.68
CA LEU A 205 -22.56 -23.96 9.09
C LEU A 205 -21.90 -22.91 9.99
N GLU A 206 -20.67 -22.47 9.68
CA GLU A 206 -19.98 -21.39 10.38
C GLU A 206 -20.76 -20.08 10.29
N LEU A 207 -21.30 -19.75 9.11
CA LEU A 207 -22.11 -18.55 8.91
C LEU A 207 -23.46 -18.61 9.63
N GLN A 208 -23.91 -19.80 10.03
CA GLN A 208 -25.09 -20.03 10.86
C GLN A 208 -24.76 -20.20 12.35
N GLU A 209 -23.47 -20.18 12.72
CA GLU A 209 -23.00 -20.41 14.08
C GLU A 209 -23.42 -21.79 14.67
N LYS A 210 -23.59 -22.80 13.81
CA LYS A 210 -23.95 -24.17 14.21
C LYS A 210 -22.71 -25.01 14.53
N TRP A 211 -22.02 -24.64 15.62
CA TRP A 211 -20.72 -25.20 15.95
C TRP A 211 -20.74 -26.71 16.25
N GLU A 212 -21.81 -27.21 16.87
CA GLU A 212 -21.99 -28.65 17.15
C GLU A 212 -22.12 -29.47 15.87
N ASP A 213 -22.94 -29.01 14.92
CA ASP A 213 -23.13 -29.68 13.62
C ASP A 213 -21.82 -29.76 12.83
N ILE A 214 -21.00 -28.70 12.90
CA ILE A 214 -19.67 -28.69 12.26
C ILE A 214 -18.77 -29.76 12.86
N LEU A 215 -18.72 -29.82 14.20
CA LEU A 215 -17.87 -30.78 14.90
C LEU A 215 -18.30 -32.22 14.57
N ASN A 216 -19.61 -32.49 14.60
CA ASN A 216 -20.18 -33.79 14.23
C ASN A 216 -19.86 -34.18 12.79
N PHE A 217 -19.87 -33.21 11.86
CA PHE A 217 -19.51 -33.46 10.47
C PHE A 217 -18.01 -33.76 10.30
N ILE A 218 -17.13 -32.96 10.92
CA ILE A 218 -15.67 -33.10 10.84
C ILE A 218 -15.19 -34.43 11.43
N GLU A 219 -15.82 -34.87 12.53
CA GLU A 219 -15.53 -36.13 13.21
C GLU A 219 -16.23 -37.32 12.56
N GLY A 220 -17.12 -37.05 11.61
CA GLY A 220 -17.81 -38.07 10.83
C GLY A 220 -16.90 -38.77 9.82
N PRO A 221 -17.23 -40.01 9.44
CA PRO A 221 -16.41 -40.80 8.51
C PRO A 221 -16.32 -40.17 7.12
N LEU A 222 -17.36 -39.45 6.68
CA LEU A 222 -17.39 -38.77 5.38
C LEU A 222 -16.30 -37.69 5.30
N TYR A 223 -16.13 -36.88 6.35
CA TYR A 223 -15.12 -35.83 6.34
C TYR A 223 -13.71 -36.41 6.32
N SER A 224 -13.42 -37.44 7.13
CA SER A 224 -12.11 -38.10 7.13
C SER A 224 -11.78 -38.79 5.80
N GLN A 225 -12.77 -39.24 5.03
CA GLN A 225 -12.57 -39.76 3.68
C GLN A 225 -12.20 -38.65 2.68
N LEU A 226 -12.84 -37.49 2.78
CA LEU A 226 -12.64 -36.36 1.88
C LEU A 226 -11.38 -35.55 2.21
N VAL A 227 -11.02 -35.47 3.50
CA VAL A 227 -9.90 -34.67 4.01
C VAL A 227 -9.08 -35.50 5.01
N PRO A 228 -8.22 -36.40 4.52
CA PRO A 228 -7.46 -37.30 5.38
C PRO A 228 -6.41 -36.55 6.21
N GLY A 229 -6.29 -36.90 7.49
CA GLY A 229 -5.23 -36.40 8.38
C GLY A 229 -5.43 -34.99 8.95
N SER A 230 -6.55 -34.32 8.65
CA SER A 230 -6.81 -32.95 9.15
C SER A 230 -7.92 -32.86 10.20
N THR A 231 -8.65 -33.94 10.49
CA THR A 231 -9.81 -33.94 11.42
C THR A 231 -9.47 -33.32 12.77
N ALA A 232 -8.40 -33.79 13.43
CA ALA A 232 -7.98 -33.29 14.73
C ALA A 232 -7.69 -31.77 14.71
N GLN A 233 -6.91 -31.29 13.74
CA GLN A 233 -6.61 -29.87 13.60
C GLN A 233 -7.88 -29.05 13.27
N ALA A 234 -8.76 -29.57 12.43
CA ALA A 234 -9.99 -28.90 12.01
C ALA A 234 -11.00 -28.76 13.17
N SER A 235 -11.00 -29.66 14.15
CA SER A 235 -11.89 -29.58 15.33
C SER A 235 -11.52 -28.46 16.32
N ILE A 236 -10.26 -27.99 16.34
CA ILE A 236 -9.74 -27.03 17.33
C ILE A 236 -10.59 -25.75 17.46
N PRO A 237 -10.90 -25.01 16.37
CA PRO A 237 -11.65 -23.76 16.47
C PRO A 237 -13.06 -23.97 17.02
N TYR A 238 -13.69 -25.10 16.69
CA TYR A 238 -15.07 -25.40 17.07
C TYR A 238 -15.19 -25.89 18.52
N LEU A 239 -14.24 -26.71 18.98
CA LEU A 239 -14.13 -27.07 20.41
C LEU A 239 -13.96 -25.83 21.29
N LYS A 240 -13.17 -24.85 20.82
CA LYS A 240 -12.99 -23.56 21.49
C LYS A 240 -14.29 -22.74 21.52
N LYS A 241 -15.06 -22.71 20.42
CA LYS A 241 -16.36 -21.99 20.36
C LYS A 241 -17.44 -22.62 21.24
N LEU A 242 -17.45 -23.95 21.35
CA LEU A 242 -18.38 -24.70 22.20
C LEU A 242 -18.00 -24.68 23.69
N GLY A 243 -16.82 -24.16 24.04
CA GLY A 243 -16.32 -24.20 25.41
C GLY A 243 -15.98 -25.61 25.89
N HIS A 244 -15.73 -26.55 24.97
CA HIS A 244 -15.30 -27.92 25.29
C HIS A 244 -13.80 -27.95 25.63
N TRP A 245 -13.42 -27.18 26.65
CA TRP A 245 -12.03 -26.90 27.01
C TRP A 245 -11.24 -28.15 27.37
N ARG A 246 -11.84 -29.10 28.10
CA ARG A 246 -11.21 -30.37 28.47
C ARG A 246 -10.81 -31.20 27.25
N ARG A 247 -11.75 -31.35 26.30
CA ARG A 247 -11.52 -32.08 25.05
C ARG A 247 -10.48 -31.37 24.19
N LEU A 248 -10.54 -30.04 24.12
CA LEU A 248 -9.55 -29.22 23.42
C LEU A 248 -8.15 -29.39 24.03
N ASN A 249 -8.04 -29.42 25.36
CA ASN A 249 -6.77 -29.58 26.07
C ASN A 249 -6.09 -30.89 25.67
N LEU A 250 -6.79 -32.02 25.81
CA LEU A 250 -6.27 -33.34 25.49
C LEU A 250 -5.88 -33.47 24.02
N LEU A 251 -6.74 -32.96 23.11
CA LEU A 251 -6.48 -32.96 21.68
C LEU A 251 -5.20 -32.17 21.33
N CYS A 252 -5.04 -30.97 21.89
CA CYS A 252 -3.83 -30.18 21.65
C CYS A 252 -2.59 -30.84 22.26
N LYS A 253 -2.70 -31.51 23.41
CA LYS A 253 -1.57 -32.27 24.01
C LYS A 253 -1.09 -33.38 23.08
N GLU A 254 -2.02 -34.17 22.53
CA GLU A 254 -1.72 -35.22 21.55
C GLU A 254 -1.04 -34.63 20.31
N LEU A 255 -1.62 -33.59 19.72
CA LEU A 255 -1.07 -32.93 18.53
C LEU A 255 0.32 -32.30 18.78
N LEU A 256 0.55 -31.74 19.97
CA LEU A 256 1.84 -31.16 20.36
C LEU A 256 2.88 -32.23 20.63
N TRP A 257 2.49 -33.41 21.11
CA TRP A 257 3.40 -34.54 21.26
C TRP A 257 3.97 -34.98 19.92
N ASP A 258 3.09 -35.06 18.90
CA ASP A 258 3.48 -35.41 17.54
C ASP A 258 4.25 -34.26 16.84
N ASN A 259 3.87 -33.01 17.09
CA ASN A 259 4.42 -31.82 16.41
C ASN A 259 4.73 -30.67 17.38
N GLN A 260 5.84 -30.81 18.10
CA GLN A 260 6.23 -29.92 19.22
C GLN A 260 6.53 -28.46 18.85
N ASP A 261 6.68 -28.09 17.57
CA ASP A 261 7.01 -26.71 17.13
C ASP A 261 5.80 -25.94 16.56
N ARG A 262 4.58 -26.53 16.62
CA ARG A 262 3.36 -25.95 16.07
C ARG A 262 2.72 -24.94 17.02
N TRP A 263 3.04 -23.66 16.82
CA TRP A 263 2.51 -22.55 17.62
C TRP A 263 0.98 -22.41 17.58
N ASP A 264 0.36 -22.82 16.48
CA ASP A 264 -1.09 -22.85 16.30
C ASP A 264 -1.80 -23.88 17.21
N TYR A 265 -1.09 -24.86 17.77
CA TYR A 265 -1.62 -25.79 18.79
C TYR A 265 -1.37 -25.29 20.21
N TYR A 266 -0.26 -24.59 20.45
CA TYR A 266 0.06 -24.00 21.76
C TYR A 266 -0.97 -22.95 22.19
N LEU A 267 -1.39 -22.03 21.30
CA LEU A 267 -2.31 -20.96 21.70
C LEU A 267 -3.68 -21.51 22.17
N PRO A 268 -4.37 -22.40 21.42
CA PRO A 268 -5.60 -23.03 21.90
C PRO A 268 -5.39 -23.93 23.12
N TYR A 269 -4.23 -24.61 23.23
CA TYR A 269 -3.88 -25.36 24.43
C TYR A 269 -3.84 -24.45 25.66
N PHE A 270 -3.11 -23.33 25.62
CA PHE A 270 -3.11 -22.37 26.72
C PHE A 270 -4.49 -21.79 26.99
N ASP A 271 -5.27 -21.48 25.96
CA ASP A 271 -6.65 -21.00 26.15
C ASP A 271 -7.48 -22.03 26.93
N SER A 272 -7.33 -23.32 26.64
CA SER A 272 -8.01 -24.38 27.39
C SER A 272 -7.56 -24.49 28.84
N VAL A 273 -6.25 -24.42 29.11
CA VAL A 273 -5.70 -24.50 30.48
C VAL A 273 -6.26 -23.37 31.35
N PHE A 274 -6.17 -22.13 30.88
CA PHE A 274 -6.61 -20.96 31.66
C PHE A 274 -8.13 -20.93 31.89
N GLN A 275 -8.92 -21.46 30.96
CA GLN A 275 -10.37 -21.61 31.13
C GLN A 275 -10.74 -22.73 32.13
N LEU A 276 -9.99 -23.83 32.12
CA LEU A 276 -10.15 -24.90 33.11
C LEU A 276 -9.72 -24.44 34.50
N MET A 277 -8.62 -23.68 34.61
CA MET A 277 -8.18 -23.07 35.87
C MET A 277 -9.23 -22.15 36.50
N SER A 278 -9.96 -21.37 35.68
CA SER A 278 -11.01 -20.48 36.16
C SER A 278 -12.31 -21.22 36.55
N ASN A 279 -12.59 -22.36 35.91
CA ASN A 279 -13.80 -23.14 36.13
C ASN A 279 -13.49 -24.25 37.13
N ALA A 280 -13.68 -23.98 38.43
CA ALA A 280 -13.37 -24.88 39.54
C ALA A 280 -14.26 -26.16 39.64
N GLU A 281 -14.72 -26.70 38.50
CA GLU A 281 -15.40 -28.00 38.45
C GLU A 281 -14.33 -29.11 38.54
N SER A 282 -14.06 -29.52 39.78
CA SER A 282 -13.21 -30.66 40.10
C SER A 282 -13.91 -31.99 39.78
N ASP A 283 -14.04 -32.30 38.50
CA ASP A 283 -14.35 -33.65 38.07
C ASP A 283 -13.10 -34.52 38.26
N GLY A 284 -13.23 -35.62 39.02
CA GLY A 284 -12.13 -36.47 39.49
C GLY A 284 -11.29 -37.23 38.44
N ASP A 285 -11.32 -36.83 37.17
CA ASP A 285 -10.41 -37.32 36.14
C ASP A 285 -9.25 -36.30 35.96
N ASN A 286 -8.03 -36.75 36.23
CA ASN A 286 -6.82 -35.92 36.31
C ASN A 286 -6.07 -35.79 34.96
N SER A 287 -6.66 -36.22 33.84
CA SER A 287 -6.00 -36.34 32.54
C SER A 287 -5.74 -35.00 31.83
N ALA A 288 -6.59 -34.00 32.03
CA ALA A 288 -6.45 -32.66 31.45
C ALA A 288 -5.62 -31.72 32.35
N ASP A 289 -4.93 -30.79 31.70
CA ASP A 289 -4.12 -29.77 32.39
C ASP A 289 -5.02 -28.61 32.79
N ASP A 290 -5.46 -28.63 34.04
CA ASP A 290 -6.37 -27.67 34.69
C ASP A 290 -5.66 -26.75 35.70
N THR A 291 -4.34 -26.92 35.89
CA THR A 291 -3.52 -26.03 36.72
C THR A 291 -2.28 -25.55 35.98
N ALA A 292 -1.71 -24.45 36.47
CA ALA A 292 -0.46 -23.90 35.93
C ALA A 292 0.71 -24.88 36.08
N GLU A 293 0.75 -25.66 37.18
CA GLU A 293 1.77 -26.67 37.46
C GLU A 293 1.73 -27.79 36.42
N LYS A 294 0.54 -28.35 36.15
CA LYS A 294 0.38 -29.40 35.12
C LYS A 294 0.79 -28.89 33.74
N CYS A 295 0.37 -27.67 33.40
CA CYS A 295 0.75 -27.05 32.14
C CYS A 295 2.26 -26.84 32.04
N HIS A 296 2.91 -26.40 33.12
CA HIS A 296 4.36 -26.25 33.17
C HIS A 296 5.06 -27.61 33.00
N GLU A 297 4.60 -28.64 33.72
CA GLU A 297 5.13 -30.00 33.67
C GLU A 297 5.05 -30.56 32.24
N PHE A 298 3.90 -30.44 31.57
CA PHE A 298 3.75 -30.88 30.18
C PHE A 298 4.76 -30.19 29.25
N ILE A 299 4.95 -28.87 29.38
CA ILE A 299 5.93 -28.15 28.56
C ILE A 299 7.36 -28.63 28.87
N CYS A 300 7.69 -28.91 30.13
CA CYS A 300 8.98 -29.49 30.51
C CYS A 300 9.18 -30.87 29.91
N GLN A 301 8.15 -31.73 29.93
CA GLN A 301 8.19 -33.04 29.28
C GLN A 301 8.47 -32.92 27.78
N LEU A 302 7.85 -31.95 27.09
CA LEU A 302 8.16 -31.67 25.68
C LEU A 302 9.62 -31.25 25.52
N VAL A 303 10.15 -30.38 26.39
CA VAL A 303 11.56 -29.97 26.36
C VAL A 303 12.52 -31.14 26.56
N GLU A 304 12.23 -32.02 27.52
CA GLU A 304 13.05 -33.19 27.86
C GLU A 304 12.96 -34.30 26.83
N SER A 305 11.83 -34.43 26.13
CA SER A 305 11.62 -35.43 25.07
C SER A 305 12.48 -35.19 23.83
N MET A 306 13.04 -33.98 23.66
CA MET A 306 13.88 -33.64 22.53
C MET A 306 15.23 -34.36 22.60
N SER A 307 15.56 -35.16 21.57
CA SER A 307 16.86 -35.80 21.43
C SER A 307 18.00 -34.77 21.39
N SER A 308 19.12 -35.08 22.05
CA SER A 308 20.35 -34.28 22.04
C SER A 308 20.82 -33.99 20.61
N GLY A 309 20.57 -32.77 20.12
CA GLY A 309 21.01 -32.31 18.80
C GLY A 309 19.97 -31.50 18.00
N ARG A 310 18.69 -31.54 18.36
CA ARG A 310 17.64 -30.75 17.68
C ARG A 310 16.76 -30.01 18.69
N THR A 311 17.18 -28.80 19.07
CA THR A 311 16.36 -27.92 19.91
C THR A 311 15.29 -27.21 19.07
N LEU A 312 14.04 -27.35 19.47
CA LEU A 312 12.88 -26.70 18.85
C LEU A 312 12.54 -25.41 19.59
N ARG A 313 12.01 -24.41 18.87
CA ARG A 313 11.74 -23.06 19.44
C ARG A 313 10.45 -23.06 20.25
N GLY A 314 9.42 -23.74 19.76
CA GLY A 314 8.07 -23.81 20.31
C GLY A 314 8.03 -24.07 21.81
N PRO A 315 8.63 -25.15 22.33
CA PRO A 315 8.58 -25.47 23.76
C PRO A 315 9.21 -24.39 24.66
N TYR A 316 10.29 -23.74 24.21
CA TYR A 316 10.91 -22.65 24.98
C TYR A 316 10.06 -21.37 24.95
N LEU A 317 9.46 -21.05 23.80
CA LEU A 317 8.50 -19.94 23.69
C LEU A 317 7.22 -20.21 24.48
N ALA A 318 6.80 -21.47 24.57
CA ALA A 318 5.64 -21.88 25.36
C ALA A 318 5.85 -21.58 26.85
N ARG A 319 7.06 -21.77 27.40
CA ARG A 319 7.38 -21.37 28.78
C ARG A 319 7.27 -19.85 28.99
N LEU A 320 7.75 -19.07 28.02
CA LEU A 320 7.64 -17.60 28.04
C LEU A 320 6.20 -17.10 27.90
N GLU A 321 5.39 -17.76 27.07
CA GLU A 321 3.97 -17.47 26.90
C GLU A 321 3.15 -17.83 28.14
N LEU A 322 3.42 -18.97 28.77
CA LEU A 322 2.81 -19.33 30.05
C LEU A 322 3.16 -18.29 31.13
N TRP A 323 4.45 -17.91 31.23
CA TRP A 323 4.90 -16.86 32.14
C TRP A 323 4.14 -15.56 31.88
N LYS A 324 4.08 -15.10 30.63
CA LYS A 324 3.37 -13.88 30.23
C LYS A 324 1.90 -13.89 30.65
N ARG A 325 1.19 -15.00 30.44
CA ARG A 325 -0.23 -15.11 30.78
C ARG A 325 -0.46 -15.12 32.29
N LEU A 326 0.37 -15.85 33.06
CA LEU A 326 0.29 -15.86 34.53
C LEU A 326 0.67 -14.50 35.14
N SER A 327 1.61 -13.78 34.54
CA SER A 327 2.03 -12.44 34.96
C SER A 327 0.92 -11.38 34.91
N VAL A 328 -0.21 -11.66 34.25
CA VAL A 328 -1.37 -10.76 34.25
C VAL A 328 -2.10 -10.77 35.60
N ASP A 329 -2.23 -11.96 36.22
CA ASP A 329 -3.04 -12.16 37.43
C ASP A 329 -2.19 -12.28 38.71
N GLY A 330 -0.87 -12.50 38.59
CA GLY A 330 0.02 -12.64 39.74
C GLY A 330 1.50 -12.74 39.36
N ASP A 331 2.35 -13.10 40.33
CA ASP A 331 3.78 -13.34 40.09
C ASP A 331 4.07 -14.84 39.89
N PRO A 332 4.38 -15.29 38.66
CA PRO A 332 4.67 -16.69 38.36
C PRO A 332 6.10 -17.13 38.74
N THR A 333 6.91 -16.25 39.35
CA THR A 333 8.33 -16.51 39.62
C THR A 333 8.58 -17.78 40.42
N ALA A 334 7.69 -18.14 41.35
CA ALA A 334 7.81 -19.36 42.15
C ALA A 334 7.70 -20.65 41.32
N LEU A 335 6.90 -20.63 40.24
CA LEU A 335 6.66 -21.79 39.39
C LEU A 335 7.66 -21.88 38.24
N LEU A 336 7.88 -20.77 37.52
CA LEU A 336 8.61 -20.75 36.25
C LEU A 336 10.00 -20.10 36.34
N GLY A 337 10.29 -19.38 37.42
CA GLY A 337 11.39 -18.43 37.51
C GLY A 337 11.04 -17.05 36.97
N SER A 338 11.97 -16.09 37.11
CA SER A 338 11.74 -14.72 36.65
C SER A 338 11.72 -14.61 35.13
N GLY A 339 10.98 -13.64 34.59
CA GLY A 339 10.90 -13.40 33.15
C GLY A 339 12.27 -13.10 32.53
N VAL A 340 13.13 -12.39 33.26
CA VAL A 340 14.53 -12.14 32.87
C VAL A 340 15.30 -13.46 32.70
N ALA A 341 15.19 -14.38 33.67
CA ALA A 341 15.89 -15.66 33.62
C ALA A 341 15.43 -16.53 32.44
N LEU A 342 14.12 -16.55 32.15
CA LEU A 342 13.56 -17.27 31.00
C LEU A 342 14.04 -16.70 29.66
N CYS A 343 14.02 -15.38 29.50
CA CYS A 343 14.53 -14.72 28.28
C CYS A 343 16.03 -14.97 28.08
N ILE A 344 16.83 -14.94 29.16
CA ILE A 344 18.26 -15.29 29.12
C ILE A 344 18.46 -16.76 28.73
N GLN A 345 17.68 -17.68 29.30
CA GLN A 345 17.73 -19.09 28.94
C GLN A 345 17.45 -19.29 27.45
N TYR A 346 16.47 -18.56 26.90
CA TYR A 346 16.16 -18.61 25.47
C TYR A 346 17.33 -18.11 24.62
N LEU A 347 17.94 -16.97 24.97
CA LEU A 347 19.13 -16.46 24.27
C LEU A 347 20.28 -17.46 24.30
N ARG A 348 20.52 -18.12 25.43
CA ARG A 348 21.59 -19.12 25.55
C ARG A 348 21.46 -20.25 24.54
N VAL A 349 20.23 -20.61 24.15
CA VAL A 349 19.97 -21.68 23.18
C VAL A 349 19.93 -21.16 21.75
N PHE A 350 19.32 -20.01 21.50
CA PHE A 350 18.97 -19.56 20.14
C PHE A 350 19.70 -18.30 19.65
N ALA A 351 20.55 -17.64 20.44
CA ALA A 351 21.15 -16.35 20.05
C ALA A 351 21.98 -16.39 18.75
N ASN A 352 22.46 -17.55 18.30
CA ASN A 352 23.12 -17.70 17.00
C ASN A 352 22.14 -17.68 15.82
N LYS A 353 20.82 -17.56 16.06
CA LYS A 353 19.79 -17.41 15.05
C LYS A 353 19.27 -15.97 15.04
N PRO A 354 19.10 -15.35 13.86
CA PRO A 354 18.64 -13.96 13.76
C PRO A 354 17.20 -13.75 14.27
N CYS A 355 16.40 -14.82 14.38
CA CYS A 355 15.04 -14.74 14.92
C CYS A 355 14.99 -14.61 16.45
N ALA A 356 16.08 -14.86 17.17
CA ALA A 356 16.04 -15.02 18.63
C ALA A 356 15.51 -13.80 19.37
N VAL A 357 15.97 -12.60 19.00
CA VAL A 357 15.51 -11.36 19.65
C VAL A 357 14.12 -10.93 19.17
N PRO A 358 13.78 -11.00 17.87
CA PRO A 358 12.40 -10.84 17.41
C PRO A 358 11.39 -11.71 18.18
N ASP A 359 11.75 -12.96 18.49
CA ASP A 359 10.92 -13.88 19.28
C ASP A 359 10.73 -13.40 20.72
N LEU A 360 11.78 -12.84 21.31
CA LEU A 360 11.77 -12.34 22.69
C LEU A 360 11.08 -10.99 22.84
N LYS A 361 10.99 -10.19 21.78
CA LYS A 361 10.48 -8.81 21.83
C LYS A 361 9.11 -8.68 22.55
N PRO A 362 8.10 -9.53 22.30
CA PRO A 362 6.82 -9.46 23.02
C PRO A 362 6.95 -9.73 24.53
N TYR A 363 7.88 -10.60 24.93
CA TYR A 363 8.08 -11.02 26.32
C TYR A 363 8.95 -10.03 27.09
N LEU A 364 9.97 -9.47 26.46
CA LEU A 364 10.79 -8.40 27.03
C LEU A 364 9.94 -7.19 27.39
N ALA A 365 8.95 -6.82 26.58
CA ALA A 365 8.07 -5.70 26.87
C ALA A 365 7.16 -5.90 28.10
N MET A 366 6.90 -7.15 28.51
CA MET A 366 6.06 -7.49 29.66
C MET A 366 6.79 -7.43 31.00
N ILE A 367 8.12 -7.59 31.01
CA ILE A 367 8.92 -7.49 32.24
C ILE A 367 8.80 -6.06 32.79
N PRO A 368 8.58 -5.85 34.10
CA PRO A 368 8.46 -4.51 34.68
C PRO A 368 9.63 -3.59 34.30
N GLN A 369 9.34 -2.33 33.97
CA GLN A 369 10.34 -1.38 33.45
C GLN A 369 11.60 -1.31 34.31
N LYS A 370 11.43 -1.13 35.62
CA LYS A 370 12.54 -1.03 36.57
C LYS A 370 13.40 -2.30 36.57
N GLU A 371 12.78 -3.48 36.58
CA GLU A 371 13.49 -4.75 36.53
C GLU A 371 14.28 -4.92 35.23
N ARG A 372 13.71 -4.53 34.08
CA ARG A 372 14.42 -4.55 32.80
C ARG A 372 15.64 -3.66 32.80
N GLU A 373 15.50 -2.43 33.28
CA GLU A 373 16.57 -1.44 33.31
C GLU A 373 17.68 -1.87 34.28
N ASP A 374 17.33 -2.34 35.48
CA ASP A 374 18.27 -2.83 36.50
C ASP A 374 19.06 -4.06 36.02
N ARG A 375 18.41 -4.94 35.24
CA ARG A 375 18.98 -6.22 34.76
C ARG A 375 19.44 -6.18 33.30
N CYS A 376 19.40 -5.04 32.61
CA CYS A 376 19.63 -4.98 31.16
C CYS A 376 21.02 -5.53 30.75
N ARG A 377 22.05 -5.31 31.58
CA ARG A 377 23.42 -5.79 31.32
C ARG A 377 23.54 -7.32 31.33
N ASP A 378 22.63 -8.02 31.97
CA ASP A 378 22.62 -9.49 31.97
C ASP A 378 22.36 -10.04 30.57
N PHE A 379 21.54 -9.36 29.76
CA PHE A 379 21.27 -9.77 28.38
C PHE A 379 22.51 -9.65 27.48
N LEU A 380 23.35 -8.64 27.72
CA LEU A 380 24.62 -8.48 27.02
C LEU A 380 25.62 -9.58 27.43
N THR A 381 25.70 -9.86 28.73
CA THR A 381 26.75 -10.72 29.32
C THR A 381 26.39 -12.19 29.45
N CYS A 382 25.15 -12.57 29.17
CA CYS A 382 24.65 -13.93 29.41
C CYS A 382 25.39 -15.06 28.66
N LEU A 383 26.14 -14.71 27.62
CA LEU A 383 26.97 -15.60 26.79
C LEU A 383 28.48 -15.31 26.92
N GLY A 384 28.89 -14.50 27.90
CA GLY A 384 30.29 -14.12 28.12
C GLY A 384 30.78 -12.99 27.21
N PHE A 385 29.86 -12.25 26.57
CA PHE A 385 30.18 -11.07 25.77
C PHE A 385 30.05 -9.77 26.58
N ASP A 386 30.64 -8.71 26.06
CA ASP A 386 30.53 -7.33 26.50
C ASP A 386 30.51 -6.40 25.26
N GLU A 387 30.39 -5.09 25.45
CA GLU A 387 30.29 -4.12 24.35
C GLU A 387 31.53 -4.13 23.42
N ASN A 388 32.68 -4.59 23.92
CA ASN A 388 33.96 -4.58 23.22
C ASN A 388 34.37 -5.96 22.71
N SER A 389 33.50 -6.96 22.86
CA SER A 389 33.81 -8.33 22.53
C SER A 389 34.05 -8.51 21.05
N GLU A 390 35.07 -9.31 20.73
CA GLU A 390 35.62 -9.48 19.40
C GLU A 390 35.38 -10.90 18.85
N PRO A 391 34.13 -11.36 18.63
CA PRO A 391 33.87 -12.67 18.07
C PRO A 391 34.51 -12.84 16.68
N GLU A 392 34.92 -14.07 16.39
CA GLU A 392 35.64 -14.42 15.16
C GLU A 392 34.85 -15.40 14.26
N SER A 393 33.84 -16.09 14.78
CA SER A 393 32.98 -16.98 14.00
C SER A 393 31.66 -16.27 13.61
N PRO A 394 31.04 -16.61 12.46
CA PRO A 394 29.74 -16.04 12.08
C PRO A 394 28.64 -16.28 13.11
N ASP A 395 28.63 -17.46 13.74
CA ASP A 395 27.68 -17.83 14.79
C ASP A 395 27.88 -16.98 16.05
N ASP A 396 29.13 -16.73 16.47
CA ASP A 396 29.42 -15.89 17.63
C ASP A 396 29.16 -14.40 17.36
N ILE A 397 29.40 -13.94 16.13
CA ILE A 397 28.98 -12.61 15.69
C ILE A 397 27.46 -12.48 15.83
N GLN A 398 26.69 -13.45 15.35
CA GLN A 398 25.23 -13.44 15.48
C GLN A 398 24.79 -13.49 16.95
N ARG A 399 25.44 -14.30 17.80
CA ARG A 399 25.18 -14.34 19.24
C ARG A 399 25.42 -12.98 19.89
N HIS A 400 26.56 -12.36 19.60
CA HIS A 400 26.92 -11.06 20.14
C HIS A 400 25.90 -9.98 19.71
N ILE A 401 25.52 -9.95 18.43
CA ILE A 401 24.49 -9.01 17.94
C ILE A 401 23.15 -9.25 18.62
N SER A 402 22.73 -10.51 18.79
CA SER A 402 21.51 -10.84 19.53
C SER A 402 21.55 -10.33 20.99
N CYS A 403 22.69 -10.49 21.67
CA CYS A 403 22.91 -9.95 23.01
C CYS A 403 22.83 -8.42 23.04
N ILE A 404 23.43 -7.72 22.08
CA ILE A 404 23.35 -6.25 21.97
C ILE A 404 21.91 -5.80 21.71
N CYS A 405 21.18 -6.45 20.80
CA CYS A 405 19.79 -6.11 20.51
C CYS A 405 18.88 -6.32 21.74
N ALA A 406 19.05 -7.42 22.47
CA ALA A 406 18.30 -7.70 23.69
C ALA A 406 18.63 -6.71 24.82
N TRP A 407 19.92 -6.37 24.98
CA TRP A 407 20.36 -5.30 25.87
C TRP A 407 19.71 -3.96 25.49
N ARG A 408 19.71 -3.60 24.20
CA ARG A 408 19.12 -2.34 23.73
C ARG A 408 17.62 -2.24 24.02
N LEU A 409 16.87 -3.32 23.83
CA LEU A 409 15.43 -3.37 24.10
C LEU A 409 15.08 -3.26 25.60
N THR A 410 16.03 -3.55 26.49
CA THR A 410 15.84 -3.56 27.95
C THR A 410 16.50 -2.38 28.66
N ALA A 411 17.49 -1.76 28.02
CA ALA A 411 18.21 -0.60 28.54
C ALA A 411 17.33 0.66 28.64
N PRO A 412 17.66 1.58 29.57
CA PRO A 412 17.02 2.88 29.63
C PRO A 412 17.27 3.71 28.36
N VAL A 413 16.49 4.77 28.17
CA VAL A 413 16.66 5.68 27.05
C VAL A 413 17.98 6.45 27.23
N ALA A 414 18.97 6.12 26.39
CA ALA A 414 20.29 6.74 26.43
C ALA A 414 20.31 8.15 25.83
N SER A 415 21.16 9.00 26.41
CA SER A 415 21.45 10.36 25.97
C SER A 415 22.22 10.37 24.64
N ALA A 416 22.21 11.51 23.92
CA ALA A 416 22.85 11.61 22.60
C ALA A 416 24.34 11.21 22.61
N SER A 417 25.08 11.63 23.65
CA SER A 417 26.50 11.26 23.82
C SER A 417 26.71 9.75 23.98
N GLU A 418 25.87 9.09 24.78
CA GLU A 418 25.91 7.64 24.96
C GLU A 418 25.53 6.91 23.67
N GLN A 419 24.53 7.40 22.94
CA GLN A 419 24.12 6.86 21.64
C GLN A 419 25.29 6.94 20.64
N LEU A 420 26.00 8.08 20.57
CA LEU A 420 27.17 8.23 19.70
C LEU A 420 28.34 7.32 20.09
N SER A 421 28.57 7.13 21.39
CA SER A 421 29.58 6.20 21.90
C SER A 421 29.30 4.76 21.43
N VAL A 422 28.05 4.30 21.62
CA VAL A 422 27.61 2.97 21.16
C VAL A 422 27.69 2.85 19.64
N ALA A 423 27.25 3.86 18.90
CA ALA A 423 27.35 3.88 17.44
C ALA A 423 28.80 3.73 16.96
N THR A 424 29.74 4.42 17.62
CA THR A 424 31.16 4.38 17.30
C THR A 424 31.76 3.00 17.61
N ALA A 425 31.38 2.37 18.73
CA ALA A 425 31.81 1.02 19.07
C ALA A 425 31.30 -0.02 18.04
N LEU A 426 30.02 0.05 17.67
CA LEU A 426 29.41 -0.83 16.67
C LEU A 426 30.02 -0.64 15.28
N ARG A 427 30.27 0.61 14.88
CA ARG A 427 31.00 0.94 13.64
C ARG A 427 32.38 0.31 13.64
N ARG A 428 33.16 0.48 14.71
CA ARG A 428 34.48 -0.14 14.85
C ARG A 428 34.41 -1.66 14.70
N GLN A 429 33.39 -2.28 15.29
CA GLN A 429 33.19 -3.72 15.20
C GLN A 429 32.88 -4.19 13.78
N TYR A 430 32.05 -3.44 13.05
CA TYR A 430 31.79 -3.73 11.64
C TYR A 430 33.08 -3.59 10.80
N LEU A 431 33.83 -2.50 10.97
CA LEU A 431 35.10 -2.27 10.27
C LEU A 431 36.13 -3.37 10.55
N ARG A 432 36.21 -3.84 11.80
CA ARG A 432 37.02 -5.00 12.18
C ARG A 432 36.60 -6.25 11.40
N CYS A 433 35.30 -6.53 11.32
CA CYS A 433 34.79 -7.67 10.56
C CYS A 433 35.16 -7.58 9.07
N VAL A 434 35.12 -6.38 8.48
CA VAL A 434 35.58 -6.15 7.11
C VAL A 434 37.08 -6.43 6.98
N ALA A 435 37.92 -5.84 7.83
CA ALA A 435 39.38 -6.01 7.81
C ALA A 435 39.80 -7.48 7.96
N ARG A 436 39.11 -8.23 8.84
CA ARG A 436 39.37 -9.65 9.08
C ARG A 436 38.66 -10.60 8.12
N ARG A 437 37.94 -10.08 7.10
CA ARG A 437 37.18 -10.87 6.12
C ARG A 437 36.12 -11.78 6.76
N LEU A 438 35.48 -11.32 7.83
CA LEU A 438 34.39 -11.98 8.54
C LEU A 438 33.00 -11.63 7.99
N VAL A 439 32.94 -10.67 7.04
CA VAL A 439 31.72 -10.39 6.28
C VAL A 439 31.55 -11.48 5.22
N THR A 440 30.62 -12.40 5.46
CA THR A 440 30.40 -13.62 4.66
C THR A 440 29.24 -13.50 3.68
N ALA A 441 28.78 -12.27 3.42
CA ALA A 441 27.67 -12.01 2.51
C ALA A 441 27.96 -12.48 1.07
N THR A 442 26.91 -12.84 0.35
CA THR A 442 26.93 -13.17 -1.08
C THR A 442 26.15 -12.12 -1.86
N PRO A 443 26.20 -12.11 -3.21
CA PRO A 443 25.39 -11.19 -4.00
C PRO A 443 23.88 -11.28 -3.72
N THR A 444 23.40 -12.42 -3.23
CA THR A 444 21.98 -12.69 -2.98
C THR A 444 21.62 -12.80 -1.49
N GLU A 445 22.60 -12.96 -0.60
CA GLU A 445 22.38 -13.17 0.83
C GLU A 445 23.23 -12.19 1.65
N PHE A 446 22.61 -11.54 2.64
CA PHE A 446 23.32 -10.71 3.60
C PHE A 446 23.75 -11.54 4.82
N CYS A 447 24.65 -11.02 5.65
CA CYS A 447 25.26 -11.80 6.73
C CYS A 447 25.03 -11.18 8.12
N ALA A 448 25.37 -11.94 9.17
CA ALA A 448 25.22 -11.50 10.56
C ALA A 448 25.99 -10.20 10.85
N ALA A 449 27.22 -10.05 10.33
CA ALA A 449 28.07 -8.89 10.60
C ALA A 449 27.44 -7.55 10.19
N ASP A 450 26.55 -7.55 9.19
CA ASP A 450 25.81 -6.36 8.76
C ASP A 450 24.92 -5.78 9.89
N GLY A 451 24.56 -6.61 10.88
CA GLY A 451 23.83 -6.20 12.08
C GLY A 451 24.57 -5.11 12.86
N TYR A 452 25.90 -5.14 12.93
CA TYR A 452 26.68 -4.07 13.57
C TYR A 452 26.50 -2.72 12.85
N GLY A 453 26.58 -2.72 11.52
CA GLY A 453 26.42 -1.51 10.71
C GLY A 453 25.01 -0.95 10.77
N THR A 454 24.00 -1.81 10.67
CA THR A 454 22.58 -1.40 10.77
C THR A 454 22.22 -0.90 12.17
N LEU A 455 22.68 -1.55 13.24
CA LEU A 455 22.47 -1.07 14.62
C LEU A 455 23.19 0.27 14.87
N ALA A 456 24.43 0.43 14.42
CA ALA A 456 25.16 1.69 14.53
C ALA A 456 24.37 2.85 13.89
N ALA A 457 23.76 2.61 12.71
CA ALA A 457 22.94 3.61 12.03
C ALA A 457 21.69 4.01 12.84
N HIS A 458 21.08 3.09 13.61
CA HIS A 458 19.99 3.43 14.52
C HIS A 458 20.47 4.37 15.63
N HIS A 459 21.60 4.05 16.26
CA HIS A 459 22.19 4.88 17.32
C HIS A 459 22.59 6.28 16.83
N TYR A 460 23.22 6.38 15.66
CA TYR A 460 23.49 7.66 15.01
C TYR A 460 22.21 8.46 14.74
N PHE A 461 21.15 7.81 14.27
CA PHE A 461 19.86 8.46 14.07
C PHE A 461 19.28 9.01 15.38
N TYR A 462 19.29 8.23 16.47
CA TYR A 462 18.76 8.70 17.75
C TYR A 462 19.52 9.92 18.26
N ALA A 463 20.86 9.91 18.19
CA ALA A 463 21.69 11.05 18.56
C ALA A 463 21.36 12.29 17.71
N ALA A 464 21.28 12.13 16.38
CA ALA A 464 20.95 13.21 15.46
C ALA A 464 19.59 13.86 15.76
N VAL A 465 18.56 13.07 16.09
CA VAL A 465 17.23 13.59 16.43
C VAL A 465 17.25 14.35 17.76
N GLN A 466 17.96 13.84 18.77
CA GLN A 466 18.07 14.51 20.08
C GLN A 466 18.84 15.84 19.98
N GLU A 467 19.94 15.87 19.22
CA GLU A 467 20.79 17.06 19.06
C GLU A 467 20.33 18.01 17.95
N LYS A 468 19.41 17.56 17.08
CA LYS A 468 19.04 18.25 15.83
C LYS A 468 20.26 18.55 14.95
N ASN A 469 21.10 17.53 14.76
CA ASN A 469 22.37 17.65 14.05
C ASN A 469 22.44 16.64 12.88
N ALA A 470 22.84 17.10 11.70
CA ALA A 470 22.97 16.26 10.52
C ALA A 470 24.21 15.35 10.54
N GLN A 471 25.27 15.71 11.28
CA GLN A 471 26.55 15.01 11.23
C GLN A 471 26.45 13.51 11.54
N PRO A 472 25.73 13.06 12.60
CA PRO A 472 25.60 11.63 12.87
C PRO A 472 24.87 10.88 11.74
N ILE A 473 23.90 11.52 11.06
CA ILE A 473 23.22 10.92 9.90
C ILE A 473 24.20 10.72 8.73
N VAL A 474 25.08 11.68 8.47
CA VAL A 474 26.11 11.55 7.42
C VAL A 474 27.02 10.36 7.72
N GLU A 475 27.47 10.20 8.97
CA GLU A 475 28.29 9.05 9.38
C GLU A 475 27.53 7.72 9.22
N ALA A 476 26.24 7.68 9.57
CA ALA A 476 25.39 6.51 9.35
C ALA A 476 25.24 6.16 7.86
N LEU A 477 25.03 7.17 7.00
CA LEU A 477 24.95 6.97 5.54
C LEU A 477 26.25 6.39 4.99
N CYS A 478 27.41 6.90 5.41
CA CYS A 478 28.72 6.42 4.99
C CYS A 478 28.93 4.95 5.37
N LEU A 479 28.58 4.60 6.62
CA LEU A 479 28.67 3.23 7.11
C LEU A 479 27.71 2.28 6.37
N LEU A 480 26.47 2.69 6.13
CA LEU A 480 25.49 1.86 5.42
C LEU A 480 25.82 1.67 3.93
N GLU A 481 26.42 2.66 3.26
CA GLU A 481 26.94 2.47 1.89
C GLU A 481 28.09 1.46 1.86
N LEU A 482 28.96 1.45 2.88
CA LEU A 482 29.98 0.43 3.04
C LEU A 482 29.38 -0.95 3.32
N VAL A 483 28.30 -1.02 4.12
CA VAL A 483 27.51 -2.26 4.30
C VAL A 483 26.96 -2.73 2.96
N LEU A 484 26.35 -1.86 2.16
CA LEU A 484 25.81 -2.26 0.85
C LEU A 484 26.87 -2.55 -0.21
N HIS A 485 28.09 -2.06 -0.05
CA HIS A 485 29.21 -2.42 -0.91
C HIS A 485 29.59 -3.89 -0.72
N ASN A 486 29.64 -4.36 0.53
CA ASN A 486 29.96 -5.75 0.85
C ASN A 486 28.74 -6.68 0.76
N SER A 487 27.54 -6.16 1.07
CA SER A 487 26.29 -6.92 1.20
C SER A 487 25.17 -6.28 0.34
N PRO A 488 25.24 -6.39 -1.00
CA PRO A 488 24.37 -5.63 -1.91
C PRO A 488 22.89 -6.04 -1.86
N SER A 489 22.58 -7.24 -1.36
CA SER A 489 21.23 -7.78 -1.17
C SER A 489 20.57 -7.32 0.14
N ASN A 490 21.30 -6.68 1.05
CA ASN A 490 20.78 -6.31 2.38
C ASN A 490 19.68 -5.24 2.28
N PHE A 491 18.42 -5.66 2.41
CA PHE A 491 17.28 -4.76 2.28
C PHE A 491 17.09 -3.86 3.51
N HIS A 492 17.51 -4.29 4.72
CA HIS A 492 17.46 -3.45 5.92
C HIS A 492 18.32 -2.20 5.75
N ALA A 493 19.56 -2.37 5.27
CA ALA A 493 20.45 -1.25 4.97
C ALA A 493 19.88 -0.33 3.87
N LYS A 494 19.26 -0.89 2.82
CA LYS A 494 18.58 -0.10 1.77
C LYS A 494 17.44 0.75 2.34
N LEU A 495 16.57 0.18 3.17
CA LEU A 495 15.44 0.88 3.77
C LEU A 495 15.91 2.01 4.71
N LEU A 496 16.95 1.75 5.52
CA LEU A 496 17.57 2.77 6.36
C LEU A 496 18.17 3.90 5.51
N LEU A 497 18.98 3.60 4.48
CA LEU A 497 19.56 4.62 3.60
C LEU A 497 18.49 5.50 2.94
N ILE A 498 17.41 4.93 2.41
CA ILE A 498 16.30 5.70 1.83
C ILE A 498 15.73 6.69 2.86
N THR A 499 15.51 6.23 4.08
CA THR A 499 14.96 7.03 5.17
C THR A 499 15.93 8.13 5.62
N LEU A 500 17.20 7.80 5.83
CA LEU A 500 18.25 8.72 6.25
C LEU A 500 18.56 9.79 5.19
N TYR A 501 18.56 9.44 3.90
CA TYR A 501 18.68 10.45 2.84
C TYR A 501 17.50 11.42 2.82
N HIS A 502 16.28 10.94 3.06
CA HIS A 502 15.09 11.78 3.16
C HIS A 502 15.08 12.66 4.43
N ILE A 503 15.71 12.22 5.53
CA ILE A 503 15.93 13.06 6.73
C ILE A 503 16.76 14.28 6.36
N LEU A 504 17.80 14.12 5.54
CA LEU A 504 18.63 15.22 5.04
C LEU A 504 18.02 15.95 3.83
N GLY A 505 16.74 15.70 3.49
CA GLY A 505 16.05 16.34 2.37
C GLY A 505 16.54 15.93 0.98
N ASN A 506 17.34 14.87 0.84
CA ASN A 506 17.96 14.49 -0.43
C ASN A 506 17.21 13.34 -1.14
N ALA A 507 16.21 13.73 -1.95
CA ALA A 507 15.37 12.77 -2.67
C ALA A 507 16.13 11.99 -3.77
N VAL A 508 17.11 12.61 -4.45
CA VAL A 508 17.84 11.99 -5.56
C VAL A 508 18.78 10.90 -5.06
N ALA A 509 19.49 11.14 -3.96
CA ALA A 509 20.31 10.13 -3.31
C ALA A 509 19.44 8.95 -2.83
N ALA A 510 18.30 9.24 -2.20
CA ALA A 510 17.33 8.21 -1.80
C ALA A 510 16.82 7.39 -3.00
N GLU A 511 16.55 8.02 -4.15
CA GLU A 511 16.09 7.33 -5.36
C GLU A 511 17.13 6.34 -5.89
N SER A 512 18.43 6.68 -5.79
CA SER A 512 19.51 5.77 -6.20
C SER A 512 19.47 4.43 -5.45
N ILE A 513 19.02 4.44 -4.19
CA ILE A 513 18.85 3.25 -3.36
C ILE A 513 17.49 2.59 -3.60
N TYR A 514 16.41 3.37 -3.70
CA TYR A 514 15.07 2.86 -3.97
C TYR A 514 15.00 2.04 -5.27
N ARG A 515 15.70 2.48 -6.33
CA ARG A 515 15.79 1.69 -7.58
C ARG A 515 16.46 0.33 -7.38
N ARG A 516 17.44 0.21 -6.48
CA ARG A 516 18.11 -1.05 -6.10
C ARG A 516 17.28 -1.93 -5.18
N LEU A 517 16.22 -1.39 -4.57
CA LEU A 517 15.24 -2.16 -3.79
C LEU A 517 14.24 -2.88 -4.71
N GLU A 518 14.04 -2.36 -5.94
CA GLU A 518 13.15 -2.93 -6.95
C GLU A 518 11.72 -3.21 -6.47
N ALA A 519 11.12 -2.28 -5.71
CA ALA A 519 9.74 -2.40 -5.24
C ALA A 519 8.75 -2.50 -6.42
N LYS A 520 7.96 -3.59 -6.46
CA LYS A 520 7.03 -3.91 -7.57
C LYS A 520 5.66 -4.35 -7.04
N HIS A 521 4.63 -4.18 -7.87
CA HIS A 521 3.26 -4.67 -7.61
C HIS A 521 2.72 -4.29 -6.22
N VAL A 522 2.35 -5.26 -5.39
CA VAL A 522 1.78 -5.03 -4.05
C VAL A 522 2.71 -4.23 -3.13
N GLN A 523 4.03 -4.28 -3.36
CA GLN A 523 5.00 -3.47 -2.60
C GLN A 523 4.85 -1.97 -2.88
N LEU A 524 4.29 -1.56 -4.02
CA LEU A 524 4.00 -0.15 -4.29
C LEU A 524 2.88 0.37 -3.37
N VAL A 525 2.01 -0.51 -2.90
CA VAL A 525 0.94 -0.21 -1.94
C VAL A 525 1.50 -0.14 -0.52
N SER A 526 2.34 -1.11 -0.14
CA SER A 526 2.83 -1.23 1.24
C SER A 526 4.09 -0.43 1.55
N LEU A 527 4.99 -0.23 0.59
CA LEU A 527 6.29 0.43 0.74
C LEU A 527 6.46 1.66 -0.16
N GLY A 528 5.58 1.89 -1.13
CA GLY A 528 5.69 3.02 -2.07
C GLY A 528 5.71 4.38 -1.38
N TRP A 529 5.05 4.50 -0.22
CA TRP A 529 5.05 5.72 0.60
C TRP A 529 6.45 6.12 1.11
N LEU A 530 7.37 5.16 1.30
CA LEU A 530 8.71 5.41 1.85
C LEU A 530 9.52 6.38 0.97
N HIS A 531 9.29 6.34 -0.34
CA HIS A 531 10.02 7.16 -1.30
C HIS A 531 9.11 8.01 -2.19
N ALA A 532 8.08 7.45 -2.82
CA ALA A 532 7.26 8.19 -3.77
C ALA A 532 6.48 9.34 -3.12
N ALA A 533 6.01 9.17 -1.87
CA ALA A 533 5.32 10.24 -1.13
C ALA A 533 6.25 11.42 -0.80
N ARG A 534 7.56 11.17 -0.77
CA ARG A 534 8.58 12.10 -0.29
C ARG A 534 9.29 12.87 -1.41
N LEU A 535 9.19 12.40 -2.66
CA LEU A 535 9.81 13.05 -3.82
C LEU A 535 9.29 14.46 -4.08
N ALA A 536 7.96 14.66 -4.14
CA ALA A 536 7.40 15.99 -4.37
C ALA A 536 7.69 16.97 -3.21
N PRO A 537 7.52 16.58 -1.93
CA PRO A 537 7.93 17.43 -0.81
C PRO A 537 9.43 17.76 -0.81
N ALA A 538 10.31 16.84 -1.25
CA ALA A 538 11.74 17.07 -1.41
C ALA A 538 12.12 17.73 -2.77
N LEU A 539 11.19 18.51 -3.34
CA LEU A 539 11.37 19.31 -4.55
C LEU A 539 11.74 18.54 -5.83
N ALA A 540 11.41 17.24 -5.90
CA ALA A 540 11.65 16.39 -7.07
C ALA A 540 10.34 15.99 -7.81
N PRO A 541 9.50 16.95 -8.25
CA PRO A 541 8.15 16.65 -8.77
C PRO A 541 8.18 15.82 -10.07
N ALA A 542 9.17 16.03 -10.95
CA ALA A 542 9.30 15.27 -12.19
C ALA A 542 9.65 13.78 -11.95
N ARG A 543 10.36 13.48 -10.86
CA ARG A 543 10.67 12.11 -10.42
C ARG A 543 9.46 11.50 -9.72
N ALA A 544 8.78 12.27 -8.87
CA ALA A 544 7.52 11.87 -8.24
C ALA A 544 6.48 11.39 -9.28
N LEU A 545 6.29 12.16 -10.36
CA LEU A 545 5.36 11.82 -11.44
C LEU A 545 5.59 10.42 -12.05
N ARG A 546 6.85 9.97 -12.13
CA ARG A 546 7.20 8.65 -12.68
C ARG A 546 6.77 7.54 -11.72
N LEU A 547 7.16 7.61 -10.45
CA LEU A 547 6.84 6.56 -9.48
C LEU A 547 5.36 6.52 -9.08
N LEU A 548 4.70 7.68 -9.07
CA LEU A 548 3.24 7.75 -8.89
C LEU A 548 2.51 7.15 -10.10
N ALA A 549 3.11 7.15 -11.30
CA ALA A 549 2.57 6.45 -12.47
C ALA A 549 2.48 4.95 -12.22
N ASP A 550 3.55 4.36 -11.69
CA ASP A 550 3.64 2.92 -11.46
C ASP A 550 2.63 2.48 -10.39
N THR A 551 2.53 3.24 -9.30
CA THR A 551 1.54 3.00 -8.23
C THR A 551 0.11 3.11 -8.75
N HIS A 552 -0.20 4.15 -9.53
CA HIS A 552 -1.51 4.34 -10.11
C HIS A 552 -1.86 3.26 -11.15
N ALA A 553 -0.88 2.85 -11.97
CA ALA A 553 -1.04 1.78 -12.95
C ALA A 553 -1.34 0.44 -12.25
N PHE A 554 -0.62 0.11 -11.17
CA PHE A 554 -0.93 -1.07 -10.37
C PHE A 554 -2.35 -1.03 -9.80
N HIS A 555 -2.73 0.08 -9.17
CA HIS A 555 -4.06 0.24 -8.57
C HIS A 555 -5.19 0.08 -9.60
N LYS A 556 -5.03 0.66 -10.80
CA LYS A 556 -6.03 0.55 -11.88
C LYS A 556 -6.08 -0.86 -12.50
N HIS A 557 -4.93 -1.51 -12.69
CA HIS A 557 -4.88 -2.84 -13.29
C HIS A 557 -5.37 -3.94 -12.34
N HIS A 558 -5.12 -3.79 -11.05
CA HIS A 558 -5.53 -4.75 -10.03
C HIS A 558 -7.04 -5.05 -10.10
N ALA A 559 -7.91 -4.04 -10.22
CA ALA A 559 -9.35 -4.26 -10.32
C ALA A 559 -9.74 -5.19 -11.49
N LYS A 560 -9.01 -5.12 -12.61
CA LYS A 560 -9.23 -6.01 -13.76
C LYS A 560 -8.74 -7.44 -13.47
N ASP A 561 -7.57 -7.56 -12.85
CA ASP A 561 -6.94 -8.86 -12.61
C ASP A 561 -7.70 -9.63 -11.51
N SER A 562 -8.16 -8.97 -10.45
CA SER A 562 -8.87 -9.60 -9.32
C SER A 562 -10.17 -10.25 -9.75
N MET A 563 -10.91 -9.65 -10.69
CA MET A 563 -12.13 -10.24 -11.23
C MET A 563 -11.90 -11.57 -11.95
N GLU A 564 -10.77 -11.77 -12.62
CA GLU A 564 -10.46 -13.05 -13.26
C GLU A 564 -10.08 -14.12 -12.25
N HIS A 565 -9.41 -13.75 -11.16
CA HIS A 565 -9.10 -14.68 -10.07
C HIS A 565 -10.37 -15.21 -9.39
N LEU A 566 -11.44 -14.40 -9.30
CA LEU A 566 -12.75 -14.88 -8.85
C LEU A 566 -13.30 -15.99 -9.76
N THR A 567 -13.16 -15.85 -11.08
CA THR A 567 -13.60 -16.90 -12.02
C THR A 567 -12.78 -18.18 -11.89
N TYR A 568 -11.47 -18.07 -11.62
CA TYR A 568 -10.61 -19.23 -11.37
C TYR A 568 -10.96 -19.94 -10.06
N ALA A 569 -11.33 -19.21 -9.01
CA ALA A 569 -11.73 -19.81 -7.75
C ALA A 569 -12.97 -20.72 -7.90
N TYR A 570 -13.94 -20.35 -8.75
CA TYR A 570 -15.05 -21.24 -9.12
C TYR A 570 -14.60 -22.46 -9.93
N LYS A 571 -13.71 -22.27 -10.91
CA LYS A 571 -13.21 -23.36 -11.76
C LYS A 571 -12.41 -24.42 -11.00
N TYR A 572 -11.62 -24.00 -10.03
CA TYR A 572 -10.81 -24.89 -9.19
C TYR A 572 -11.53 -25.32 -7.89
N GLY A 573 -12.76 -24.85 -7.66
CA GLY A 573 -13.55 -25.19 -6.47
C GLY A 573 -13.05 -24.57 -5.17
N THR A 574 -12.13 -23.61 -5.19
CA THR A 574 -11.59 -22.98 -3.97
C THR A 574 -12.53 -21.88 -3.46
N PHE A 575 -13.70 -22.27 -2.95
CA PHE A 575 -14.79 -21.35 -2.63
C PHE A 575 -14.48 -20.34 -1.52
N GLU A 576 -13.71 -20.74 -0.50
CA GLU A 576 -13.24 -19.85 0.58
C GLU A 576 -12.48 -18.64 0.02
N LYS A 577 -11.68 -18.86 -1.03
CA LYS A 577 -10.88 -17.80 -1.67
C LYS A 577 -11.74 -16.78 -2.41
N LEU A 578 -12.99 -17.07 -2.77
CA LEU A 578 -13.89 -16.05 -3.35
C LEU A 578 -14.16 -14.93 -2.34
N VAL A 579 -14.34 -15.29 -1.08
CA VAL A 579 -14.58 -14.33 0.01
C VAL A 579 -13.30 -13.53 0.28
N GLU A 580 -12.16 -14.22 0.41
CA GLU A 580 -10.88 -13.57 0.68
C GLU A 580 -10.45 -12.63 -0.45
N LEU A 581 -10.58 -13.06 -1.71
CA LEU A 581 -10.22 -12.26 -2.88
C LEU A 581 -11.14 -11.04 -3.05
N SER A 582 -12.43 -11.16 -2.73
CA SER A 582 -13.35 -10.01 -2.72
C SER A 582 -12.93 -8.99 -1.65
N ALA A 583 -12.69 -9.46 -0.42
CA ALA A 583 -12.26 -8.60 0.68
C ALA A 583 -10.88 -7.95 0.41
N TRP A 584 -9.95 -8.69 -0.21
CA TRP A 584 -8.66 -8.15 -0.66
C TRP A 584 -8.84 -7.10 -1.76
N GLY A 585 -9.75 -7.36 -2.70
CA GLY A 585 -10.19 -6.43 -3.74
C GLY A 585 -10.64 -5.09 -3.17
N GLU A 586 -11.66 -5.15 -2.29
CA GLU A 586 -12.23 -4.00 -1.59
C GLU A 586 -11.18 -3.26 -0.75
N ARG A 587 -10.31 -3.99 -0.05
CA ARG A 587 -9.25 -3.39 0.77
C ARG A 587 -8.25 -2.59 -0.07
N LEU A 588 -7.90 -3.09 -1.27
CA LEU A 588 -7.00 -2.38 -2.17
C LEU A 588 -7.67 -1.19 -2.85
N GLU A 589 -8.93 -1.30 -3.27
CA GLU A 589 -9.71 -0.17 -3.78
C GLU A 589 -9.86 0.95 -2.73
N ALA A 590 -10.02 0.55 -1.46
CA ALA A 590 -10.10 1.47 -0.32
C ALA A 590 -8.74 2.04 0.13
N CYS A 591 -7.63 1.69 -0.52
CA CYS A 591 -6.30 2.08 -0.05
C CYS A 591 -6.08 3.60 -0.11
N ALA A 592 -5.89 4.22 1.06
CA ALA A 592 -5.67 5.67 1.17
C ALA A 592 -4.43 6.15 0.41
N TRP A 593 -3.33 5.39 0.48
CA TRP A 593 -2.08 5.73 -0.21
C TRP A 593 -2.25 5.71 -1.74
N CYS A 594 -2.90 4.69 -2.30
CA CYS A 594 -3.16 4.62 -3.74
C CYS A 594 -4.09 5.74 -4.19
N ALA A 595 -5.11 6.04 -3.39
CA ALA A 595 -6.00 7.16 -3.62
C ALA A 595 -5.21 8.49 -3.65
N LEU A 596 -4.35 8.76 -2.67
CA LEU A 596 -3.51 9.96 -2.58
C LEU A 596 -2.54 10.05 -3.75
N ALA A 597 -1.84 8.96 -4.07
CA ALA A 597 -0.93 8.89 -5.20
C ALA A 597 -1.63 9.26 -6.53
N GLY A 598 -2.89 8.86 -6.70
CA GLY A 598 -3.72 9.26 -7.84
C GLY A 598 -3.99 10.77 -7.90
N ARG A 599 -4.29 11.42 -6.76
CA ARG A 599 -4.57 12.87 -6.70
C ARG A 599 -3.30 13.70 -6.90
N GLU A 600 -2.20 13.29 -6.28
CA GLU A 600 -0.89 13.91 -6.48
C GLU A 600 -0.44 13.79 -7.94
N ARG A 601 -0.65 12.62 -8.58
CA ARG A 601 -0.40 12.44 -10.01
C ARG A 601 -1.26 13.35 -10.91
N ALA A 602 -2.46 13.74 -10.47
CA ALA A 602 -3.31 14.67 -11.20
C ALA A 602 -2.86 16.14 -11.02
N LEU A 603 -2.36 16.51 -9.84
CA LEU A 603 -1.94 17.88 -9.52
C LEU A 603 -0.52 18.22 -9.98
N LEU A 604 0.45 17.32 -9.77
CA LEU A 604 1.85 17.57 -10.10
C LEU A 604 2.14 17.95 -11.56
N PRO A 605 1.38 17.48 -12.58
CA PRO A 605 1.54 17.95 -13.95
C PRO A 605 1.29 19.45 -14.11
N LEU A 606 0.42 20.04 -13.29
CA LEU A 606 0.17 21.49 -13.28
C LEU A 606 1.42 22.29 -12.92
N LEU A 607 2.39 21.68 -12.23
CA LEU A 607 3.70 22.27 -11.96
C LEU A 607 4.76 21.77 -12.96
N ALA A 608 4.99 20.46 -13.03
CA ALA A 608 6.20 19.88 -13.62
C ALA A 608 5.97 19.01 -14.87
N GLY A 609 4.72 18.82 -15.31
CA GLY A 609 4.36 17.93 -16.41
C GLY A 609 3.80 18.66 -17.64
N PRO A 610 3.57 17.93 -18.74
CA PRO A 610 2.79 18.45 -19.85
C PRO A 610 1.34 18.73 -19.38
N PRO A 611 0.66 19.74 -19.93
CA PRO A 611 -0.75 19.99 -19.64
C PRO A 611 -1.55 18.75 -20.03
N ALA A 612 -2.11 18.07 -19.03
CA ALA A 612 -3.00 16.93 -19.21
C ALA A 612 -4.42 17.37 -18.82
N PRO A 613 -5.46 16.88 -19.53
CA PRO A 613 -6.83 17.14 -19.11
C PRO A 613 -7.05 16.57 -17.71
N LEU A 614 -7.47 17.44 -16.80
CA LEU A 614 -7.77 17.10 -15.42
C LEU A 614 -9.28 16.87 -15.32
N HIS A 615 -9.66 15.70 -14.83
CA HIS A 615 -11.05 15.29 -14.66
C HIS A 615 -11.38 15.17 -13.17
N ALA A 616 -12.67 15.25 -12.84
CA ALA A 616 -13.14 14.96 -11.50
C ALA A 616 -12.63 13.58 -11.05
N PRO A 617 -12.05 13.47 -9.84
CA PRO A 617 -11.53 12.21 -9.35
C PRO A 617 -12.69 11.23 -9.07
N ALA A 618 -12.41 9.93 -9.14
CA ALA A 618 -13.36 8.92 -8.65
C ALA A 618 -13.64 9.15 -7.16
N ARG A 619 -14.90 8.99 -6.74
CA ARG A 619 -15.31 9.19 -5.35
C ARG A 619 -14.42 8.40 -4.39
N LEU A 620 -14.03 9.03 -3.29
CA LEU A 620 -13.27 8.35 -2.25
C LEU A 620 -14.12 7.26 -1.58
N PRO A 621 -13.62 6.02 -1.48
CA PRO A 621 -14.27 4.97 -0.72
C PRO A 621 -14.31 5.32 0.78
N CYS A 622 -15.35 4.86 1.47
CA CYS A 622 -15.57 5.14 2.89
C CYS A 622 -15.88 3.82 3.64
N PRO A 623 -15.08 3.42 4.66
CA PRO A 623 -13.86 4.06 5.15
C PRO A 623 -12.60 3.72 4.30
N PRO A 624 -11.60 4.61 4.24
CA PRO A 624 -10.31 4.30 3.64
C PRO A 624 -9.50 3.32 4.50
N THR A 625 -8.62 2.53 3.88
CA THR A 625 -7.77 1.53 4.55
C THR A 625 -6.31 1.95 4.61
N ASP A 626 -5.64 1.62 5.72
CA ASP A 626 -4.18 1.74 5.88
C ASP A 626 -3.50 0.44 5.48
N ASN A 627 -2.71 0.49 4.40
CA ASN A 627 -1.98 -0.66 3.86
C ASN A 627 -0.47 -0.47 3.93
N ARG A 628 0.01 0.59 4.60
CA ARG A 628 1.44 0.86 4.77
C ARG A 628 2.06 -0.22 5.66
N ASP A 629 3.21 -0.75 5.25
CA ASP A 629 4.02 -1.64 6.09
C ASP A 629 4.97 -0.81 6.96
N LEU A 630 4.58 -0.65 8.23
CA LEU A 630 5.32 0.12 9.24
C LEU A 630 6.31 -0.75 10.03
N ASN A 631 6.44 -2.03 9.66
CA ASN A 631 7.33 -3.00 10.30
C ASN A 631 8.50 -3.42 9.40
N ALA A 632 8.54 -2.96 8.14
CA ALA A 632 9.60 -3.26 7.19
C ALA A 632 11.00 -2.85 7.69
N ILE A 633 11.08 -1.73 8.42
CA ILE A 633 12.28 -1.31 9.14
C ILE A 633 12.17 -1.88 10.56
N VAL A 634 13.09 -2.78 10.90
CA VAL A 634 13.13 -3.43 12.21
C VAL A 634 13.49 -2.39 13.27
N SER A 635 12.55 -2.10 14.16
CA SER A 635 12.80 -1.23 15.30
C SER A 635 13.39 -2.00 16.48
N TRP A 636 14.49 -1.48 17.01
CA TRP A 636 15.13 -1.87 18.27
C TRP A 636 14.85 -0.85 19.39
N ASP A 637 13.75 -0.10 19.26
CA ASP A 637 13.35 0.88 20.26
C ASP A 637 12.89 0.16 21.54
N PRO A 638 13.34 0.61 22.71
CA PRO A 638 12.85 0.07 23.97
C PRO A 638 11.36 0.44 24.15
N PRO A 639 10.55 -0.37 24.87
CA PRO A 639 9.09 -0.19 24.94
C PRO A 639 8.64 1.23 25.35
N GLN A 640 9.45 1.93 26.14
CA GLN A 640 9.20 3.30 26.62
C GLN A 640 9.19 4.33 25.49
N MET A 641 9.85 4.05 24.35
CA MET A 641 9.91 4.94 23.19
C MET A 641 8.80 4.66 22.16
N VAL A 642 8.03 3.59 22.34
CA VAL A 642 6.98 3.20 21.40
C VAL A 642 5.69 3.93 21.74
N ASP A 643 5.25 4.81 20.85
CA ASP A 643 3.95 5.47 20.93
C ASP A 643 2.87 4.57 20.29
N PRO A 644 1.92 4.01 21.07
CA PRO A 644 0.93 3.06 20.57
C PRO A 644 -0.07 3.71 19.59
N ASP A 645 -0.27 5.02 19.66
CA ASP A 645 -1.25 5.75 18.86
C ASP A 645 -0.65 6.34 17.58
N LEU A 646 0.67 6.28 17.41
CA LEU A 646 1.37 6.90 16.28
C LEU A 646 0.91 6.35 14.93
N LYS A 647 0.61 5.06 14.84
CA LYS A 647 0.04 4.45 13.62
C LYS A 647 -1.28 5.11 13.23
N SER A 648 -2.21 5.18 14.17
CA SER A 648 -3.53 5.75 13.95
C SER A 648 -3.44 7.24 13.64
N ARG A 649 -2.65 8.02 14.39
CA ARG A 649 -2.47 9.46 14.13
C ARG A 649 -1.85 9.75 12.77
N THR A 650 -0.80 9.03 12.38
CA THR A 650 -0.17 9.23 11.06
C THR A 650 -1.11 8.83 9.92
N PHE A 651 -2.00 7.85 10.13
CA PHE A 651 -3.01 7.50 9.14
C PHE A 651 -4.09 8.57 9.02
N GLU A 652 -4.61 9.08 10.14
CA GLU A 652 -5.58 10.17 10.17
C GLU A 652 -5.07 11.43 9.47
N GLN A 653 -3.80 11.78 9.69
CA GLN A 653 -3.14 12.90 9.02
C GLN A 653 -3.10 12.70 7.49
N GLU A 654 -2.71 11.53 7.01
CA GLU A 654 -2.68 11.21 5.57
C GLU A 654 -4.08 11.19 4.94
N VAL A 655 -5.10 10.70 5.66
CA VAL A 655 -6.50 10.73 5.20
C VAL A 655 -7.02 12.18 5.13
N ALA A 656 -6.67 13.02 6.11
CA ALA A 656 -7.01 14.43 6.06
C ALA A 656 -6.33 15.12 4.86
N TYR A 657 -5.07 14.79 4.59
CA TYR A 657 -4.33 15.30 3.43
C TYR A 657 -4.97 14.84 2.11
N LEU A 658 -5.32 13.55 2.00
CA LEU A 658 -6.04 12.99 0.87
C LEU A 658 -7.35 13.74 0.58
N ARG A 659 -8.18 13.97 1.60
CA ARG A 659 -9.45 14.70 1.44
C ARG A 659 -9.23 16.14 0.96
N LEU A 660 -8.19 16.80 1.46
CA LEU A 660 -7.83 18.14 1.01
C LEU A 660 -7.43 18.16 -0.47
N LYS A 661 -6.62 17.18 -0.90
CA LYS A 661 -6.20 17.04 -2.30
C LYS A 661 -7.34 16.66 -3.23
N ASP A 662 -8.24 15.79 -2.77
CA ASP A 662 -9.44 15.41 -3.50
C ASP A 662 -10.35 16.62 -3.76
N GLY A 663 -10.57 17.46 -2.74
CA GLY A 663 -11.30 18.73 -2.87
C GLY A 663 -10.63 19.72 -3.82
N LEU A 664 -9.29 19.82 -3.79
CA LEU A 664 -8.53 20.69 -4.70
C LEU A 664 -8.63 20.22 -6.16
N VAL A 665 -8.40 18.94 -6.44
CA VAL A 665 -8.54 18.36 -7.79
C VAL A 665 -9.96 18.55 -8.30
N SER A 666 -10.98 18.27 -7.48
CA SER A 666 -12.38 18.44 -7.86
C SER A 666 -12.71 19.89 -8.21
N SER A 667 -12.21 20.85 -7.40
CA SER A 667 -12.41 22.28 -7.67
C SER A 667 -11.76 22.73 -8.99
N ILE A 668 -10.54 22.26 -9.28
CA ILE A 668 -9.85 22.59 -10.53
C ILE A 668 -10.55 21.94 -11.73
N ALA A 669 -11.04 20.70 -11.60
CA ALA A 669 -11.81 20.03 -12.65
C ALA A 669 -13.08 20.82 -13.00
N LEU A 670 -13.83 21.25 -11.99
CA LEU A 670 -15.03 22.07 -12.17
C LEU A 670 -14.72 23.43 -12.80
N CYS A 671 -13.58 24.06 -12.48
CA CYS A 671 -13.15 25.28 -13.18
C CYS A 671 -12.97 25.06 -14.69
N ILE A 672 -12.41 23.92 -15.11
CA ILE A 672 -12.23 23.56 -16.53
C ILE A 672 -13.59 23.29 -17.19
N GLU A 673 -14.49 22.59 -16.50
CA GLU A 673 -15.84 22.33 -17.03
C GLU A 673 -16.66 23.62 -17.17
N CYS A 674 -16.49 24.58 -16.24
CA CYS A 674 -17.16 25.88 -16.29
C CYS A 674 -16.54 26.84 -17.33
N SER A 675 -15.33 26.58 -17.83
CA SER A 675 -14.65 27.46 -18.78
C SER A 675 -15.05 27.25 -20.24
N ASP A 676 -15.92 26.29 -20.53
CA ASP A 676 -16.41 26.06 -21.89
C ASP A 676 -17.34 27.18 -22.42
N ASN A 677 -17.86 27.06 -23.64
CA ASN A 677 -18.67 28.12 -24.26
C ASN A 677 -20.18 28.06 -23.91
N ARG A 678 -20.61 27.23 -22.94
CA ARG A 678 -22.02 27.15 -22.51
C ARG A 678 -22.51 28.45 -21.87
N SER A 679 -23.82 28.68 -21.87
CA SER A 679 -24.40 29.87 -21.22
C SER A 679 -24.23 29.81 -19.71
N VAL A 680 -24.34 30.96 -19.03
CA VAL A 680 -24.22 31.01 -17.55
C VAL A 680 -25.35 30.20 -16.89
N GLU A 681 -26.55 30.19 -17.48
CA GLU A 681 -27.68 29.40 -17.00
C GLU A 681 -27.43 27.89 -17.10
N GLU A 682 -26.80 27.44 -18.20
CA GLU A 682 -26.44 26.02 -18.41
C GLU A 682 -25.33 25.54 -17.48
N LYS A 683 -24.52 26.47 -16.93
CA LYS A 683 -23.41 26.20 -16.00
C LYS A 683 -23.77 26.38 -14.54
N ARG A 684 -24.99 26.81 -14.23
CA ARG A 684 -25.38 27.24 -12.87
C ARG A 684 -25.13 26.15 -11.82
N GLU A 685 -25.49 24.91 -12.13
CA GLU A 685 -25.30 23.77 -11.22
C GLU A 685 -23.81 23.53 -10.93
N GLN A 686 -22.95 23.54 -11.96
CA GLN A 686 -21.51 23.36 -11.79
C GLN A 686 -20.85 24.53 -11.04
N LEU A 687 -21.34 25.76 -11.23
CA LEU A 687 -20.86 26.94 -10.51
C LEU A 687 -21.25 26.93 -9.02
N GLU A 688 -22.42 26.36 -8.70
CA GLU A 688 -22.87 26.12 -7.32
C GLU A 688 -22.07 24.98 -6.67
N GLU A 689 -21.84 23.88 -7.39
CA GLU A 689 -21.00 22.77 -6.94
C GLU A 689 -19.57 23.25 -6.66
N LEU A 690 -18.98 24.03 -7.57
CA LEU A 690 -17.65 24.63 -7.39
C LEU A 690 -17.60 25.52 -6.15
N GLN A 691 -18.63 26.32 -5.88
CA GLN A 691 -18.71 27.11 -4.66
C GLN A 691 -18.76 26.23 -3.40
N GLY A 692 -19.53 25.14 -3.45
CA GLY A 692 -19.56 24.12 -2.40
C GLY A 692 -18.19 23.49 -2.15
N CYS A 693 -17.48 23.09 -3.20
CA CYS A 693 -16.13 22.52 -3.11
C CYS A 693 -15.13 23.51 -2.52
N VAL A 694 -15.14 24.78 -2.95
CA VAL A 694 -14.26 25.83 -2.41
C VAL A 694 -14.52 26.09 -0.93
N ALA A 695 -15.79 26.16 -0.52
CA ALA A 695 -16.17 26.32 0.89
C ALA A 695 -15.77 25.11 1.73
N ALA A 696 -15.98 23.89 1.23
CA ALA A 696 -15.60 22.65 1.88
C ALA A 696 -14.07 22.56 2.05
N PHE A 697 -13.29 22.89 1.02
CA PHE A 697 -11.84 22.96 1.09
C PHE A 697 -11.36 23.96 2.16
N GLY A 698 -11.92 25.17 2.16
CA GLY A 698 -11.58 26.21 3.14
C GLY A 698 -11.90 25.81 4.58
N SER A 699 -13.06 25.19 4.80
CA SER A 699 -13.49 24.67 6.11
C SER A 699 -12.62 23.51 6.56
N ALA A 700 -12.34 22.54 5.68
CA ALA A 700 -11.48 21.39 5.98
C ALA A 700 -10.08 21.84 6.41
N LEU A 701 -9.49 22.81 5.71
CA LEU A 701 -8.16 23.31 6.04
C LEU A 701 -8.13 24.04 7.40
N ALA A 702 -9.19 24.78 7.75
CA ALA A 702 -9.33 25.40 9.06
C ALA A 702 -9.47 24.36 10.19
N GLN A 703 -10.25 23.30 9.96
CA GLN A 703 -10.39 22.19 10.91
C GLN A 703 -9.08 21.43 11.09
N CYS A 704 -8.35 21.17 10.00
CA CYS A 704 -7.04 20.52 10.06
C CYS A 704 -6.05 21.35 10.86
N ARG A 705 -6.06 22.68 10.71
CA ARG A 705 -5.22 23.58 11.51
C ARG A 705 -5.52 23.51 13.01
N ALA A 706 -6.79 23.36 13.39
CA ALA A 706 -7.16 23.22 14.80
C ALA A 706 -6.78 21.84 15.39
N ARG A 707 -6.81 20.78 14.58
CA ARG A 707 -6.63 19.38 15.04
C ARG A 707 -5.21 18.82 14.89
N LEU A 708 -4.45 19.26 13.88
CA LEU A 708 -3.22 18.60 13.41
C LEU A 708 -1.97 19.50 13.50
N ALA A 709 -1.94 20.45 14.44
CA ALA A 709 -0.88 21.45 14.49
C ALA A 709 0.46 20.96 15.08
N ALA A 710 0.48 19.84 15.82
CA ALA A 710 1.69 19.36 16.48
C ALA A 710 2.38 18.27 15.63
N PRO A 711 3.61 18.49 15.14
CA PRO A 711 4.40 17.43 14.51
C PRO A 711 4.88 16.42 15.55
N HIS A 712 4.96 15.15 15.15
CA HIS A 712 5.73 14.15 15.91
C HIS A 712 7.20 14.21 15.53
N ALA A 713 8.07 13.80 16.45
CA ALA A 713 9.49 13.63 16.17
C ALA A 713 9.68 12.58 15.05
N PRO A 714 10.64 12.75 14.14
CA PRO A 714 10.92 11.75 13.12
C PRO A 714 11.29 10.42 13.79
N THR A 715 10.84 9.32 13.19
CA THR A 715 11.22 7.96 13.59
C THR A 715 11.73 7.22 12.35
N LEU A 716 12.46 6.12 12.54
CA LEU A 716 12.99 5.34 11.41
C LEU A 716 11.91 4.54 10.68
N HIS A 717 10.92 4.00 11.39
CA HIS A 717 9.99 3.01 10.85
C HIS A 717 8.59 3.55 10.56
N TYR A 718 8.22 4.72 11.10
CA TYR A 718 6.99 5.42 10.72
C TYR A 718 7.24 6.48 9.64
N PRO A 719 6.19 6.88 8.91
CA PRO A 719 6.26 8.01 8.00
C PRO A 719 6.71 9.29 8.71
N PHE A 720 7.43 10.12 7.95
CA PHE A 720 7.65 11.51 8.31
C PHE A 720 6.32 12.22 8.60
N PRO A 721 6.34 13.30 9.40
CA PRO A 721 5.17 14.17 9.55
C PRO A 721 4.50 14.43 8.21
N SER A 722 3.19 14.21 8.16
CA SER A 722 2.42 14.36 6.93
C SER A 722 2.57 15.78 6.38
N ARG A 723 2.61 15.93 5.06
CA ARG A 723 2.73 17.23 4.39
C ARG A 723 1.60 18.20 4.77
N ILE A 724 0.47 17.70 5.28
CA ILE A 724 -0.59 18.54 5.83
C ILE A 724 -0.12 19.40 7.01
N ILE A 725 0.81 18.92 7.83
CA ILE A 725 1.34 19.67 8.98
C ILE A 725 2.06 20.91 8.48
N ALA A 726 3.02 20.74 7.56
CA ALA A 726 3.73 21.85 6.90
C ALA A 726 2.77 22.79 6.15
N PHE A 727 1.59 22.30 5.74
CA PHE A 727 0.57 23.10 5.07
C PHE A 727 -0.25 23.95 6.06
N VAL A 728 -0.62 23.42 7.23
CA VAL A 728 -1.47 24.11 8.23
C VAL A 728 -0.71 24.98 9.22
N THR A 729 0.55 24.66 9.50
CA THR A 729 1.42 25.43 10.41
C THR A 729 2.17 26.55 9.70
N SER A 730 2.12 26.57 8.35
CA SER A 730 2.81 27.56 7.53
C SER A 730 2.35 28.99 7.84
N PRO A 731 3.29 29.96 7.89
CA PRO A 731 2.95 31.38 7.94
C PRO A 731 2.34 31.90 6.64
N VAL A 732 2.52 31.19 5.51
CA VAL A 732 1.86 31.50 4.24
C VAL A 732 0.37 31.15 4.33
N PRO A 733 -0.55 32.08 4.02
CA PRO A 733 -2.01 31.87 4.13
C PRO A 733 -2.55 31.02 2.96
N TYR A 734 -2.22 29.73 2.93
CA TYR A 734 -2.61 28.82 1.83
C TYR A 734 -4.13 28.71 1.67
N ARG A 735 -4.89 28.76 2.77
CA ARG A 735 -6.35 28.74 2.71
C ARG A 735 -6.87 29.87 1.84
N GLU A 736 -6.44 31.08 2.13
CA GLU A 736 -6.86 32.29 1.43
C GLU A 736 -6.32 32.28 -0.01
N LEU A 737 -5.06 31.89 -0.22
CA LEU A 737 -4.48 31.81 -1.57
C LEU A 737 -5.29 30.90 -2.50
N TYR A 738 -5.54 29.65 -2.10
CA TYR A 738 -6.31 28.70 -2.92
C TYR A 738 -7.77 29.12 -3.08
N THR A 739 -8.45 29.50 -1.99
CA THR A 739 -9.87 29.87 -2.06
C THR A 739 -10.10 31.13 -2.91
N ARG A 740 -9.22 32.14 -2.84
CA ARG A 740 -9.31 33.34 -3.68
C ARG A 740 -8.98 33.06 -5.14
N ALA A 741 -7.98 32.23 -5.43
CA ALA A 741 -7.66 31.83 -6.80
C ALA A 741 -8.82 31.06 -7.48
N LEU A 742 -9.41 30.09 -6.78
CA LEU A 742 -10.55 29.33 -7.28
C LEU A 742 -11.81 30.19 -7.41
N SER A 743 -12.06 31.08 -6.43
CA SER A 743 -13.21 31.99 -6.48
C SER A 743 -13.09 33.03 -7.61
N LEU A 744 -11.87 33.48 -7.93
CA LEU A 744 -11.60 34.33 -9.08
C LEU A 744 -12.00 33.62 -10.39
N ALA A 745 -11.53 32.38 -10.61
CA ALA A 745 -11.87 31.60 -11.79
C ALA A 745 -13.39 31.36 -11.90
N ARG A 746 -14.04 31.01 -10.78
CA ARG A 746 -15.49 30.86 -10.71
C ARG A 746 -16.25 32.13 -11.07
N ALA A 747 -15.86 33.28 -10.51
CA ALA A 747 -16.52 34.56 -10.75
C ALA A 747 -16.46 34.96 -12.23
N LEU A 748 -15.34 34.69 -12.90
CA LEU A 748 -15.18 34.91 -14.33
C LEU A 748 -16.05 33.96 -15.16
N CYS A 749 -16.07 32.67 -14.84
CA CYS A 749 -16.94 31.70 -15.52
C CYS A 749 -18.43 32.02 -15.35
N GLY A 750 -18.81 32.62 -14.22
CA GLY A 750 -20.18 33.09 -13.93
C GLY A 750 -20.51 34.48 -14.48
N GLY A 751 -19.60 35.14 -15.22
CA GLY A 751 -19.84 36.45 -15.83
C GLY A 751 -19.84 37.64 -14.85
N SER A 752 -19.37 37.47 -13.61
CA SER A 752 -19.33 38.52 -12.59
C SER A 752 -17.97 39.21 -12.51
N GLY A 753 -17.75 40.21 -13.36
CA GLY A 753 -16.50 40.98 -13.39
C GLY A 753 -16.19 41.72 -12.08
N ALA A 754 -17.21 42.22 -11.38
CA ALA A 754 -17.03 42.90 -10.09
C ALA A 754 -16.50 41.97 -8.99
N ALA A 755 -17.09 40.77 -8.84
CA ALA A 755 -16.63 39.78 -7.87
C ALA A 755 -15.24 39.22 -8.22
N ALA A 756 -14.97 39.04 -9.52
CA ALA A 756 -13.63 38.67 -10.00
C ALA A 756 -12.59 39.73 -9.59
N ARG A 757 -12.92 41.02 -9.72
CA ARG A 757 -12.02 42.12 -9.29
C ARG A 757 -11.75 42.14 -7.80
N GLU A 758 -12.76 41.89 -6.97
CA GLU A 758 -12.60 41.81 -5.51
C GLU A 758 -11.66 40.66 -5.12
N HIS A 759 -11.93 39.45 -5.63
CA HIS A 759 -11.11 38.27 -5.34
C HIS A 759 -9.70 38.41 -5.88
N GLY A 760 -9.53 38.98 -7.08
CA GLY A 760 -8.22 39.23 -7.66
C GLY A 760 -7.41 40.25 -6.86
N ALA A 761 -7.99 41.37 -6.45
CA ALA A 761 -7.29 42.37 -5.62
C ALA A 761 -6.82 41.77 -4.28
N ALA A 762 -7.67 40.98 -3.62
CA ALA A 762 -7.30 40.26 -2.39
C ALA A 762 -6.16 39.25 -2.64
N LEU A 763 -6.21 38.52 -3.76
CA LEU A 763 -5.16 37.57 -4.14
C LEU A 763 -3.81 38.26 -4.32
N ARG A 764 -3.75 39.41 -4.99
CA ARG A 764 -2.51 40.20 -5.16
C ARG A 764 -1.88 40.60 -3.82
N ALA A 765 -2.69 41.05 -2.86
CA ALA A 765 -2.20 41.40 -1.53
C ALA A 765 -1.59 40.18 -0.81
N LEU A 766 -2.22 38.99 -0.94
CA LEU A 766 -1.73 37.74 -0.36
C LEU A 766 -0.43 37.27 -1.04
N LEU A 767 -0.33 37.39 -2.37
CA LEU A 767 0.87 37.11 -3.15
C LEU A 767 2.04 37.97 -2.67
N ALA A 768 1.84 39.29 -2.52
CA ALA A 768 2.85 40.20 -1.99
C ALA A 768 3.27 39.83 -0.55
N ALA A 769 2.31 39.56 0.34
CA ALA A 769 2.57 39.19 1.72
C ALA A 769 3.33 37.86 1.86
N SER A 770 3.20 36.95 0.90
CA SER A 770 3.89 35.65 0.93
C SER A 770 5.40 35.73 0.70
N LYS A 771 5.94 36.84 0.16
CA LYS A 771 7.38 36.98 -0.10
C LYS A 771 8.22 36.98 1.18
N GLN A 772 7.73 37.59 2.26
CA GLN A 772 8.44 37.67 3.54
C GLN A 772 8.71 36.29 4.18
N PRO A 773 7.70 35.42 4.39
CA PRO A 773 7.96 34.08 4.93
C PRO A 773 8.80 33.21 3.99
N LEU A 774 8.71 33.40 2.67
CA LEU A 774 9.54 32.66 1.70
C LEU A 774 11.02 33.07 1.75
N ALA A 775 11.33 34.37 1.92
CA ALA A 775 12.70 34.85 2.10
C ALA A 775 13.38 34.18 3.30
N ALA A 776 12.65 34.01 4.40
CA ALA A 776 13.17 33.39 5.63
C ALA A 776 13.58 31.92 5.41
N LEU A 777 12.89 31.20 4.51
CA LEU A 777 13.21 29.82 4.17
C LEU A 777 14.52 29.70 3.38
N GLY A 778 14.79 30.64 2.48
CA GLY A 778 16.03 30.67 1.68
C GLY A 778 17.30 30.99 2.49
N ALA A 779 17.15 31.58 3.67
CA ALA A 779 18.26 31.95 4.55
C ALA A 779 18.66 30.84 5.55
N ALA A 780 17.94 29.72 5.59
CA ALA A 780 18.19 28.63 6.54
C ALA A 780 19.46 27.83 6.17
N GLY A 781 20.55 28.07 6.91
CA GLY A 781 21.88 27.51 6.64
C GLY A 781 22.18 26.13 7.22
N ASP A 782 21.23 25.47 7.88
CA ASP A 782 21.46 24.17 8.52
C ASP A 782 20.96 23.00 7.65
N VAL A 783 21.84 22.02 7.43
CA VAL A 783 21.53 20.78 6.71
C VAL A 783 20.39 20.01 7.38
N TRP A 784 20.31 20.02 8.72
CA TRP A 784 19.27 19.29 9.45
C TRP A 784 17.85 19.83 9.12
N ALA A 785 17.72 21.14 8.93
CA ALA A 785 16.46 21.79 8.62
C ALA A 785 16.05 21.66 7.13
N LEU A 786 16.94 21.17 6.26
CA LEU A 786 16.76 21.20 4.80
C LEU A 786 15.46 20.51 4.34
N ARG A 787 15.11 19.38 4.96
CA ARG A 787 13.85 18.66 4.69
C ARG A 787 12.63 19.56 4.88
N GLU A 788 12.54 20.22 6.03
CA GLU A 788 11.38 21.05 6.39
C GLU A 788 11.30 22.30 5.51
N THR A 789 12.46 22.90 5.21
CA THR A 789 12.57 24.01 4.25
C THR A 789 12.07 23.61 2.86
N PHE A 790 12.47 22.43 2.36
CA PHE A 790 12.02 21.91 1.07
C PHE A 790 10.53 21.60 1.04
N GLU A 791 9.98 21.02 2.11
CA GLU A 791 8.53 20.79 2.21
C GLU A 791 7.74 22.10 2.14
N ALA A 792 8.19 23.13 2.86
CA ALA A 792 7.57 24.44 2.86
C ALA A 792 7.62 25.11 1.46
N LEU A 793 8.77 25.05 0.79
CA LEU A 793 8.92 25.55 -0.59
C LEU A 793 8.09 24.75 -1.59
N SER A 794 8.01 23.43 -1.42
CA SER A 794 7.20 22.54 -2.27
C SER A 794 5.71 22.86 -2.20
N ASN A 795 5.18 23.18 -1.01
CA ASN A 795 3.80 23.66 -0.84
C ASN A 795 3.52 24.91 -1.66
N TYR A 796 4.47 25.84 -1.70
CA TYR A 796 4.34 27.06 -2.46
C TYR A 796 4.49 26.83 -3.98
N LEU A 797 5.42 25.98 -4.40
CA LEU A 797 5.58 25.61 -5.81
C LEU A 797 4.34 24.90 -6.36
N GLU A 798 3.68 24.06 -5.56
CA GLU A 798 2.40 23.47 -5.95
C GLU A 798 1.34 24.55 -6.20
N PHE A 799 1.25 25.56 -5.32
CA PHE A 799 0.37 26.70 -5.52
C PHE A 799 0.74 27.47 -6.80
N ILE A 800 2.03 27.68 -7.09
CA ILE A 800 2.49 28.28 -8.36
C ILE A 800 2.00 27.48 -9.58
N GLY A 801 2.07 26.16 -9.52
CA GLY A 801 1.52 25.29 -10.57
C GLY A 801 0.01 25.50 -10.77
N VAL A 802 -0.75 25.54 -9.67
CA VAL A 802 -2.21 25.72 -9.69
C VAL A 802 -2.61 27.12 -10.17
N ILE A 803 -2.03 28.20 -9.62
CA ILE A 803 -2.39 29.57 -10.03
C ILE A 803 -2.02 29.85 -11.48
N THR A 804 -0.86 29.36 -11.95
CA THR A 804 -0.45 29.50 -13.35
C THR A 804 -1.45 28.81 -14.28
N PHE A 805 -1.93 27.63 -13.90
CA PHE A 805 -2.95 26.92 -14.66
C PHE A 805 -4.29 27.67 -14.66
N LEU A 806 -4.77 28.10 -13.49
CA LEU A 806 -6.03 28.83 -13.36
C LEU A 806 -6.01 30.17 -14.11
N LEU A 807 -4.88 30.88 -14.15
CA LEU A 807 -4.73 32.08 -15.00
C LEU A 807 -4.92 31.77 -16.49
N GLY A 808 -4.47 30.60 -16.94
CA GLY A 808 -4.76 30.10 -18.29
C GLY A 808 -6.25 29.92 -18.53
N VAL A 809 -6.93 29.24 -17.61
CA VAL A 809 -8.39 29.04 -17.67
C VAL A 809 -9.14 30.38 -17.68
N CYS A 810 -8.76 31.31 -16.79
CA CYS A 810 -9.32 32.65 -16.74
C CYS A 810 -9.12 33.41 -18.05
N ASN A 811 -7.91 33.31 -18.64
CA ASN A 811 -7.60 33.98 -19.91
C ASN A 811 -8.44 33.43 -21.07
N GLU A 812 -8.64 32.11 -21.14
CA GLU A 812 -9.49 31.47 -22.15
C GLU A 812 -10.95 31.96 -22.08
N VAL A 813 -11.49 32.13 -20.88
CA VAL A 813 -12.85 32.65 -20.67
C VAL A 813 -12.97 34.12 -21.07
N THR A 814 -11.93 34.92 -20.84
CA THR A 814 -11.93 36.37 -21.16
C THR A 814 -11.51 36.69 -22.59
N ALA A 815 -10.86 35.76 -23.29
CA ALA A 815 -10.39 35.97 -24.65
C ALA A 815 -11.57 36.06 -25.64
N PRO A 816 -11.53 36.99 -26.62
CA PRO A 816 -12.61 37.12 -27.60
C PRO A 816 -12.70 35.86 -28.46
N ALA A 817 -13.89 35.24 -28.49
CA ALA A 817 -14.20 34.09 -29.33
C ALA A 817 -14.06 34.44 -30.82
N ASN A 818 -12.87 34.21 -31.40
CA ASN A 818 -12.60 33.86 -32.81
C ASN A 818 -11.14 34.18 -33.21
N THR A 819 -10.22 33.23 -33.03
CA THR A 819 -8.90 33.27 -33.68
C THR A 819 -8.90 32.74 -35.12
N LYS A 820 -10.07 32.49 -35.73
CA LYS A 820 -10.18 32.27 -37.18
C LYS A 820 -11.32 33.07 -37.79
N LYS A 821 -10.93 34.17 -38.45
CA LYS A 821 -11.70 35.02 -39.40
C LYS A 821 -12.80 35.92 -38.80
N SER A 822 -12.40 37.10 -38.31
CA SER A 822 -13.20 38.34 -38.45
C SER A 822 -12.40 39.56 -37.96
N LYS A 823 -11.95 40.41 -38.89
CA LYS A 823 -11.50 41.78 -38.58
C LYS A 823 -12.75 42.66 -38.34
N LYS A 824 -13.35 42.57 -37.16
CA LYS A 824 -14.24 43.62 -36.63
C LYS A 824 -13.90 43.80 -35.16
N LYS A 825 -13.38 44.97 -34.79
CA LYS A 825 -13.16 45.39 -33.40
C LYS A 825 -14.50 45.28 -32.66
N THR A 826 -14.68 44.21 -31.90
CA THR A 826 -15.77 44.09 -30.92
C THR A 826 -15.47 45.09 -29.80
N ASN A 827 -16.38 46.04 -29.58
CA ASN A 827 -16.34 46.95 -28.43
C ASN A 827 -16.41 46.11 -27.15
N GLN A 828 -15.28 45.94 -26.47
CA GLN A 828 -15.24 45.34 -25.13
C GLN A 828 -15.93 46.29 -24.15
N SER A 829 -16.70 45.76 -23.21
CA SER A 829 -17.33 46.58 -22.18
C SER A 829 -16.27 47.17 -21.22
N PRO A 830 -16.52 48.32 -20.58
CA PRO A 830 -15.61 48.88 -19.57
C PRO A 830 -15.27 47.86 -18.47
N ASP A 831 -16.24 47.02 -18.11
CA ASP A 831 -16.10 45.96 -17.11
C ASP A 831 -15.14 44.84 -17.56
N GLN A 832 -15.17 44.47 -18.84
CA GLN A 832 -14.25 43.49 -19.43
C GLN A 832 -12.81 44.02 -19.49
N ILE A 833 -12.62 45.29 -19.83
CA ILE A 833 -11.31 45.94 -19.88
C ILE A 833 -10.66 45.94 -18.49
N LEU A 834 -11.39 46.41 -17.47
CA LEU A 834 -10.91 46.44 -16.09
C LEU A 834 -10.58 45.03 -15.54
N THR A 835 -11.33 44.03 -15.98
CA THR A 835 -11.09 42.63 -15.59
C THR A 835 -9.85 42.05 -16.27
N SER A 836 -9.66 42.34 -17.56
CA SER A 836 -8.44 41.97 -18.30
C SER A 836 -7.19 42.64 -17.72
N GLU A 837 -7.28 43.92 -17.35
CA GLU A 837 -6.19 44.65 -16.68
C GLU A 837 -5.82 44.02 -15.34
N LEU A 838 -6.81 43.59 -14.54
CA LEU A 838 -6.55 42.89 -13.29
C LEU A 838 -5.83 41.56 -13.53
N LEU A 839 -6.29 40.76 -14.49
CA LEU A 839 -5.67 39.47 -14.81
C LEU A 839 -4.22 39.65 -15.26
N SER A 840 -3.93 40.69 -16.06
CA SER A 840 -2.56 41.07 -16.42
C SER A 840 -1.73 41.39 -15.17
N LYS A 841 -2.26 42.19 -14.24
CA LYS A 841 -1.56 42.55 -13.00
C LYS A 841 -1.30 41.34 -12.10
N ILE A 842 -2.25 40.39 -12.00
CA ILE A 842 -2.03 39.14 -11.25
C ILE A 842 -0.97 38.28 -11.94
N ASN A 843 -0.99 38.22 -13.28
CA ASN A 843 0.03 37.53 -14.05
C ASN A 843 1.43 38.13 -13.79
N ASP A 844 1.56 39.47 -13.80
CA ASP A 844 2.79 40.17 -13.44
C ASP A 844 3.25 39.82 -12.02
N ASP A 845 2.36 39.88 -11.03
CA ASP A 845 2.69 39.55 -9.63
C ASP A 845 3.18 38.08 -9.49
N VAL A 846 2.59 37.13 -10.24
CA VAL A 846 3.02 35.72 -10.24
C VAL A 846 4.38 35.57 -10.93
N GLN A 847 4.62 36.28 -12.04
CA GLN A 847 5.95 36.31 -12.69
C GLN A 847 7.02 36.89 -11.75
N ASP A 848 6.71 37.97 -11.04
CA ASP A 848 7.59 38.57 -10.03
C ASP A 848 7.93 37.60 -8.89
N ILE A 849 6.95 36.80 -8.47
CA ILE A 849 7.17 35.74 -7.47
C ILE A 849 8.04 34.63 -8.02
N ILE A 850 7.85 34.22 -9.28
CA ILE A 850 8.71 33.22 -9.91
C ILE A 850 10.15 33.71 -9.95
N VAL A 851 10.40 34.95 -10.34
CA VAL A 851 11.73 35.56 -10.34
C VAL A 851 12.32 35.60 -8.93
N PHE A 852 11.51 35.94 -7.93
CA PHE A 852 11.92 35.93 -6.52
C PHE A 852 12.30 34.51 -6.02
N LEU A 853 11.55 33.48 -6.42
CA LEU A 853 11.91 32.08 -6.10
C LEU A 853 13.19 31.64 -6.83
N GLU A 854 13.36 32.05 -8.10
CA GLU A 854 14.60 31.79 -8.85
C GLU A 854 15.82 32.38 -8.13
N ASP A 855 15.72 33.63 -7.63
CA ASP A 855 16.77 34.28 -6.84
C ASP A 855 17.10 33.52 -5.54
N ILE A 856 16.09 33.04 -4.82
CA ILE A 856 16.30 32.17 -3.65
C ILE A 856 17.11 30.92 -4.03
N PHE A 857 16.76 30.25 -5.13
CA PHE A 857 17.46 29.04 -5.56
C PHE A 857 18.83 29.30 -6.19
N ASP A 858 19.06 30.48 -6.77
CA ASP A 858 20.36 30.92 -7.29
C ASP A 858 21.35 31.20 -6.17
N ASN A 859 20.87 31.74 -5.05
CA ASN A 859 21.67 32.03 -3.86
C ASN A 859 21.64 30.90 -2.81
N TRP A 860 21.26 29.68 -3.19
CA TRP A 860 21.14 28.56 -2.26
C TRP A 860 22.51 28.21 -1.64
N PRO A 861 22.60 28.01 -0.31
CA PRO A 861 23.88 27.75 0.34
C PRO A 861 24.49 26.41 -0.09
N SER A 862 25.83 26.39 -0.17
CA SER A 862 26.60 25.15 -0.31
C SER A 862 26.88 24.55 1.06
N TYR A 863 26.72 23.24 1.20
CA TYR A 863 26.98 22.53 2.45
C TYR A 863 28.26 21.70 2.35
N ASN A 864 29.00 21.63 3.46
CA ASN A 864 30.11 20.70 3.64
C ASN A 864 29.61 19.51 4.46
N TYR A 865 29.68 18.31 3.87
CA TYR A 865 29.29 17.07 4.51
C TYR A 865 30.56 16.35 4.95
N GLY A 866 31.22 16.86 5.99
CA GLY A 866 32.40 16.22 6.55
C GLY A 866 32.06 14.84 7.09
N PHE A 867 32.99 13.89 7.01
CA PHE A 867 32.83 12.56 7.61
C PHE A 867 34.20 11.98 7.94
N THR A 868 34.23 11.04 8.88
CA THR A 868 35.46 10.48 9.45
C THR A 868 35.78 9.08 8.93
N LEU A 869 34.88 8.47 8.14
CA LEU A 869 35.00 7.08 7.70
C LEU A 869 36.21 6.84 6.80
N GLU A 870 36.51 7.72 5.85
CA GLU A 870 37.64 7.54 4.95
C GLU A 870 38.99 7.57 5.68
N ASP A 871 39.15 8.49 6.64
CA ASP A 871 40.35 8.55 7.48
C ASP A 871 40.56 7.27 8.29
N GLU A 872 39.49 6.64 8.77
CA GLU A 872 39.55 5.38 9.50
C GLU A 872 39.82 4.18 8.58
N LEU A 873 39.21 4.14 7.39
CA LEU A 873 39.46 3.10 6.41
C LEU A 873 40.93 3.09 5.95
N MET A 874 41.51 4.29 5.74
CA MET A 874 42.94 4.44 5.43
C MET A 874 43.83 3.92 6.56
N LYS A 875 43.49 4.20 7.82
CA LYS A 875 44.23 3.70 8.99
C LYS A 875 44.17 2.17 9.12
N LEU A 876 43.10 1.54 8.63
CA LEU A 876 42.88 0.10 8.74
C LEU A 876 43.34 -0.68 7.49
N ASP A 877 43.95 -0.01 6.50
CA ASP A 877 44.42 -0.60 5.24
C ASP A 877 43.33 -1.39 4.48
N ILE A 878 42.08 -0.94 4.59
CA ILE A 878 40.91 -1.53 3.91
C ILE A 878 40.81 -0.99 2.46
N THR A 879 41.77 -0.16 2.03
CA THR A 879 41.56 0.97 1.11
C THR A 879 41.79 0.75 -0.37
N GLU A 880 42.24 -0.40 -0.87
CA GLU A 880 42.57 -0.45 -2.30
C GLU A 880 41.35 -0.35 -3.26
N LYS A 881 40.09 -0.45 -2.80
CA LYS A 881 38.91 -0.54 -3.70
C LYS A 881 37.62 0.21 -3.33
N TYR A 882 37.48 0.85 -2.17
CA TYR A 882 36.23 1.53 -1.78
C TYR A 882 36.40 3.04 -1.61
N GLN A 883 35.55 3.81 -2.31
CA GLN A 883 35.42 5.26 -2.16
C GLN A 883 34.00 5.58 -1.69
N CYS A 884 33.84 6.38 -0.63
CA CYS A 884 32.53 6.66 -0.08
C CYS A 884 31.73 7.59 -1.02
N PRO A 885 30.56 7.17 -1.53
CA PRO A 885 29.83 7.98 -2.50
C PRO A 885 28.95 9.05 -1.84
N VAL A 886 28.85 9.10 -0.51
CA VAL A 886 27.81 9.85 0.21
C VAL A 886 27.91 11.35 -0.03
N GLU A 887 29.07 11.96 0.20
CA GLU A 887 29.24 13.41 0.03
C GLU A 887 28.92 13.83 -1.42
N GLN A 888 29.42 13.09 -2.40
CA GLN A 888 29.15 13.35 -3.80
C GLN A 888 27.66 13.18 -4.14
N LYS A 889 27.00 12.14 -3.63
CA LYS A 889 25.55 11.94 -3.80
C LYS A 889 24.74 13.07 -3.19
N LEU A 890 25.12 13.56 -2.00
CA LEU A 890 24.43 14.65 -1.33
C LEU A 890 24.57 15.96 -2.14
N LYS A 891 25.80 16.32 -2.52
CA LYS A 891 26.08 17.52 -3.34
C LYS A 891 25.39 17.47 -4.70
N ASN A 892 25.58 16.38 -5.44
CA ASN A 892 25.00 16.23 -6.78
C ASN A 892 23.47 16.18 -6.72
N GLY A 893 22.90 15.46 -5.75
CA GLY A 893 21.45 15.35 -5.59
C GLY A 893 20.79 16.70 -5.29
N LEU A 894 21.42 17.51 -4.42
CA LEU A 894 20.95 18.87 -4.14
C LEU A 894 21.01 19.75 -5.40
N GLN A 895 22.17 19.77 -6.07
CA GLN A 895 22.37 20.57 -7.28
C GLN A 895 21.38 20.19 -8.39
N GLU A 896 21.12 18.89 -8.58
CA GLU A 896 20.20 18.40 -9.59
C GLU A 896 18.76 18.85 -9.31
N VAL A 897 18.29 18.70 -8.07
CA VAL A 897 16.95 19.16 -7.65
C VAL A 897 16.79 20.66 -7.86
N LEU A 898 17.76 21.47 -7.43
CA LEU A 898 17.71 22.93 -7.62
C LEU A 898 17.69 23.31 -9.11
N THR A 899 18.46 22.60 -9.94
CA THR A 899 18.49 22.83 -11.39
C THR A 899 17.15 22.48 -12.03
N ASP A 900 16.54 21.36 -11.65
CA ASP A 900 15.24 20.91 -12.16
C ASP A 900 14.12 21.92 -11.82
N ILE A 901 14.09 22.44 -10.59
CA ILE A 901 13.10 23.44 -10.18
C ILE A 901 13.27 24.73 -10.97
N LYS A 902 14.50 25.24 -11.11
CA LYS A 902 14.77 26.45 -11.92
C LYS A 902 14.28 26.26 -13.34
N ASN A 903 14.49 25.09 -13.94
CA ASN A 903 13.98 24.77 -15.27
C ASN A 903 12.44 24.73 -15.32
N ILE A 904 11.78 24.23 -14.28
CA ILE A 904 10.32 24.25 -14.15
C ILE A 904 9.80 25.69 -14.06
N LEU A 905 10.40 26.52 -13.19
CA LEU A 905 10.04 27.92 -13.00
C LEU A 905 10.19 28.74 -14.29
N LYS A 906 11.31 28.59 -15.01
CA LYS A 906 11.53 29.21 -16.32
C LYS A 906 10.46 28.84 -17.35
N LYS A 907 10.01 27.57 -17.36
CA LYS A 907 8.91 27.11 -18.22
C LYS A 907 7.58 27.76 -17.84
N LYS A 908 7.31 27.93 -16.54
CA LYS A 908 6.09 28.60 -16.05
C LYS A 908 6.09 30.10 -16.38
N ALA A 909 7.21 30.79 -16.14
CA ALA A 909 7.37 32.18 -16.56
C ALA A 909 7.18 32.34 -18.07
N LYS A 910 7.73 31.43 -18.90
CA LYS A 910 7.53 31.45 -20.34
C LYS A 910 6.06 31.27 -20.74
N TYR A 911 5.34 30.37 -20.08
CA TYR A 911 3.91 30.16 -20.32
C TYR A 911 3.08 31.39 -19.92
N LEU A 912 3.35 31.99 -18.76
CA LEU A 912 2.67 33.19 -18.29
C LEU A 912 2.81 34.37 -19.26
N LYS A 913 3.98 34.53 -19.89
CA LYS A 913 4.21 35.50 -20.97
C LYS A 913 3.38 35.26 -22.23
N THR A 914 2.85 34.05 -22.45
CA THR A 914 1.93 33.77 -23.57
C THR A 914 0.48 34.13 -23.28
N LEU A 915 0.15 34.42 -22.02
CA LEU A 915 -1.18 34.87 -21.60
C LEU A 915 -1.34 36.40 -21.63
N GLN A 916 -0.24 37.12 -21.86
CA GLN A 916 -0.20 38.57 -22.12
C GLN A 916 -0.21 38.80 -23.63
#